data_AF-A0A2U3KHP8-F1
#
_entry.id   AF-A0A2U3KHP8-F1
#
_cell.length_a   1.000
_cell.length_b   1.000
_cell.length_c   1.000
_cell.angle_alpha   90.00
_cell.angle_beta   90.00
_cell.angle_gamma   90.00
#
_symmetry.space_group_name_H-M   'P 1'
#
loop_
_entity.id
_entity.type
_entity.pdbx_description
1 polymer ?
#
loop_
_entity_poly.entity_id
_entity_poly.type
_entity_poly.pdbx_seq_one_letter_code
_entity_poly.pdbx_strand_id
1 'polypeptide(L)'
;MPRIPIFRLGGAPEKPALPDLAAATPGIPLEGLSLGVDNLRHDVMLSARFVEAARAQIVRLIARHGELEGLLAAESTTPTPGPSWLRNLAGKTTRPKNDPGEWKSLLTELQVASLNRAKKEAKPAVDVLGRLAVNKFLRQEINAQFAQVLERCRVLLKSYDNMRQQKAHEYRERLGAFQVRKKIILRKAGQELFETLREVEKSTLGRMRRSLFGADISDAGVVTYPLFVNRLLFSEDGRDDYLCAEHYVMLGNWDRDPDRYGRLREVASVFLRSLYGGETSAETLDSWMNVPPNARLLVGSGTPEDSDDGLAQQERLAAWVRLLEDEHIMENVIASYHVVPLLAEYAPRINPQQLKNALIDRTECDRVERMIQEFSKLSPNSLYAAVAKVAACRGTERAKVAARFLGDFFHYHRDLRGLETLNGALDSVNIVPNERLQELSRVNGTLYEFLLPEEEEKTDSDRVLRHVVLKADVRDSTRLTRMMMDKGLNPASYFSLNFYDPVNKLLAKYNAQKVFLEGDAIILAILEREGEPVLAVSRMCVLAREIIEIVRGYNQLMQRSGMPQLELGLGITLQESAPLYLMDGEHQIMISEALNESDRLSSCNKRARRVMEPLAGMFHVYAFQTAELDADGNPEDVIINFNLGGIRMNEAAYRKLQKEITLEPLKVRLPAQLATTDKGEYRLFSATVPVDHDIFRKIVVRESRIPRINSAEFSVQGWTDRLYYEVCTDPAIYAALEKRRAAQA
;
A
#
# COMPACT_ATOMS: atom_id res chain seq x y z
N MET A 1 53.83 31.86 71.25
CA MET A 1 52.63 31.00 71.20
C MET A 1 52.40 30.58 69.76
N PRO A 2 52.42 29.28 69.42
CA PRO A 2 52.07 28.84 68.07
C PRO A 2 50.55 28.99 67.86
N ARG A 3 50.15 29.56 66.72
CA ARG A 3 48.76 29.67 66.27
C ARG A 3 48.25 28.28 65.87
N ILE A 4 47.24 27.79 66.57
CA ILE A 4 46.44 26.63 66.15
C ILE A 4 45.65 27.06 64.89
N PRO A 5 45.78 26.39 63.74
CA PRO A 5 44.92 26.63 62.59
C PRO A 5 43.52 26.08 62.89
N ILE A 6 42.52 26.94 62.80
CA ILE A 6 41.11 26.56 62.80
C ILE A 6 40.84 25.87 61.45
N PHE A 7 40.58 24.55 61.48
CA PHE A 7 40.02 23.84 60.34
C PHE A 7 38.64 24.41 60.02
N ARG A 8 38.49 25.07 58.87
CA ARG A 8 37.18 25.31 58.27
C ARG A 8 36.63 23.96 57.81
N LEU A 9 35.56 23.49 58.44
CA LEU A 9 34.68 22.46 57.90
C LEU A 9 34.19 22.96 56.53
N GLY A 10 34.67 22.34 55.46
CA GLY A 10 34.15 22.54 54.12
C GLY A 10 32.67 22.14 54.07
N GLY A 11 31.85 22.94 53.39
CA GLY A 11 30.47 22.57 53.08
C GLY A 11 30.44 21.26 52.30
N ALA A 12 29.32 20.54 52.40
CA ALA A 12 29.11 19.30 51.66
C ALA A 12 29.40 19.53 50.16
N PRO A 13 30.11 18.61 49.48
CA PRO A 13 30.33 18.73 48.04
C PRO A 13 28.98 18.86 47.33
N GLU A 14 28.88 19.79 46.38
CA GLU A 14 27.71 19.90 45.50
C GLU A 14 27.51 18.55 44.81
N LYS A 15 26.36 17.92 45.03
CA LYS A 15 26.03 16.68 44.32
C LYS A 15 26.00 16.97 42.82
N PRO A 16 26.63 16.13 41.97
CA PRO A 16 26.54 16.29 40.53
C PRO A 16 25.08 16.35 40.09
N ALA A 17 24.79 17.20 39.11
CA ALA A 17 23.47 17.28 38.51
C ALA A 17 23.05 15.91 37.94
N LEU A 18 21.74 15.64 37.93
CA LEU A 18 21.23 14.45 37.25
C LEU A 18 21.51 14.52 35.75
N PRO A 19 21.80 13.39 35.09
CA PRO A 19 22.04 13.37 33.66
C PRO A 19 20.76 13.70 32.89
N ASP A 20 20.88 14.45 31.78
CA ASP A 20 19.76 14.63 30.86
C ASP A 20 19.47 13.33 30.10
N LEU A 21 18.29 12.77 30.32
CA LEU A 21 17.89 11.52 29.67
C LEU A 21 17.34 11.78 28.27
N ALA A 22 17.86 11.04 27.29
CA ALA A 22 17.32 11.05 25.94
C ALA A 22 15.94 10.37 25.90
N ALA A 23 15.04 10.88 25.07
CA ALA A 23 13.68 10.36 24.91
C ALA A 23 13.49 9.80 23.49
N ALA A 24 12.79 8.67 23.39
CA ALA A 24 12.43 8.06 22.11
C ALA A 24 11.04 7.42 22.16
N THR A 25 10.28 7.54 21.08
CA THR A 25 8.95 6.95 20.94
C THR A 25 8.88 6.14 19.64
N PRO A 26 8.50 4.84 19.69
CA PRO A 26 8.33 4.05 18.47
C PRO A 26 7.13 4.55 17.67
N GLY A 27 7.31 4.77 16.36
CA GLY A 27 6.24 5.27 15.49
C GLY A 27 6.43 4.84 14.04
N ILE A 28 5.32 4.55 13.36
CA ILE A 28 5.28 4.11 11.96
C ILE A 28 4.35 5.03 11.17
N PRO A 29 4.87 6.17 10.69
CA PRO A 29 4.09 7.13 9.91
C PRO A 29 3.77 6.57 8.51
N LEU A 30 2.50 6.65 8.13
CA LEU A 30 1.99 6.26 6.81
C LEU A 30 1.19 7.41 6.15
N GLU A 31 1.39 8.65 6.60
CA GLU A 31 0.68 9.81 6.05
C GLU A 31 0.99 10.01 4.56
N GLY A 32 -0.01 10.49 3.81
CA GLY A 32 0.13 10.77 2.38
C GLY A 32 0.05 9.54 1.47
N LEU A 33 -0.27 8.36 2.04
CA LEU A 33 -0.61 7.15 1.31
C LEU A 33 -2.12 6.99 1.16
N SER A 34 -2.56 6.49 0.00
CA SER A 34 -3.95 6.17 -0.29
C SER A 34 -4.34 4.86 0.40
N LEU A 35 -5.57 4.78 0.89
CA LEU A 35 -6.14 3.53 1.39
C LEU A 35 -6.58 2.65 0.21
N GLY A 36 -6.57 1.35 0.44
CA GLY A 36 -7.05 0.33 -0.48
C GLY A 36 -8.57 0.31 -0.60
N VAL A 37 -9.09 -0.69 -1.31
CA VAL A 37 -10.52 -0.80 -1.65
C VAL A 37 -11.42 -0.88 -0.41
N ASP A 38 -10.92 -1.41 0.71
CA ASP A 38 -11.67 -1.49 1.97
C ASP A 38 -11.72 -0.18 2.77
N ASN A 39 -11.02 0.87 2.34
CA ASN A 39 -10.89 2.16 3.03
C ASN A 39 -10.37 2.05 4.48
N LEU A 40 -9.71 0.95 4.83
CA LEU A 40 -9.15 0.72 6.16
C LEU A 40 -7.66 0.41 6.11
N ARG A 41 -7.22 -0.30 5.07
CA ARG A 41 -5.85 -0.81 4.93
C ARG A 41 -5.27 -0.41 3.59
N HIS A 42 -3.94 -0.34 3.50
CA HIS A 42 -3.23 -0.14 2.25
C HIS A 42 -3.14 -1.46 1.49
N ASP A 43 -3.65 -1.50 0.27
CA ASP A 43 -3.52 -2.68 -0.59
C ASP A 43 -2.10 -2.76 -1.15
N VAL A 44 -1.45 -3.91 -0.93
CA VAL A 44 -0.07 -4.16 -1.32
C VAL A 44 0.03 -5.43 -2.15
N MET A 45 0.82 -5.36 -3.22
CA MET A 45 1.29 -6.50 -3.99
C MET A 45 2.82 -6.61 -3.87
N LEU A 46 3.32 -7.81 -3.58
CA LEU A 46 4.74 -8.12 -3.58
C LEU A 46 5.10 -8.90 -4.85
N SER A 47 6.32 -8.72 -5.36
CA SER A 47 6.88 -9.50 -6.47
C SER A 47 6.62 -10.99 -6.31
N ALA A 48 6.06 -11.63 -7.34
CA ALA A 48 5.79 -13.07 -7.35
C ALA A 48 7.09 -13.88 -7.20
N ARG A 49 8.17 -13.44 -7.86
CA ARG A 49 9.48 -14.10 -7.76
C ARG A 49 10.06 -14.00 -6.34
N PHE A 50 9.92 -12.85 -5.68
CA PHE A 50 10.30 -12.72 -4.27
C PHE A 50 9.48 -13.63 -3.36
N VAL A 51 8.15 -13.65 -3.54
CA VAL A 51 7.24 -14.48 -2.74
C VAL A 51 7.59 -15.96 -2.84
N GLU A 52 7.84 -16.48 -4.05
CA GLU A 52 8.23 -17.88 -4.26
C GLU A 52 9.60 -18.20 -3.64
N ALA A 53 10.60 -17.34 -3.81
CA ALA A 53 11.92 -17.53 -3.21
C ALA A 53 11.87 -17.53 -1.67
N ALA A 54 11.08 -16.64 -1.08
CA ALA A 54 10.87 -16.56 0.36
C ALA A 54 10.12 -17.79 0.91
N ARG A 55 9.06 -18.24 0.24
CA ARG A 55 8.36 -19.51 0.58
C ARG A 55 9.34 -20.68 0.57
N ALA A 56 10.15 -20.80 -0.48
CA ALA A 56 11.14 -21.87 -0.61
C ALA A 56 12.18 -21.81 0.51
N GLN A 57 12.66 -20.62 0.87
CA GLN A 57 13.59 -20.45 1.98
C GLN A 57 12.96 -20.84 3.32
N ILE A 58 11.73 -20.40 3.60
CA ILE A 58 11.00 -20.73 4.83
C ILE A 58 10.82 -22.25 4.96
N VAL A 59 10.42 -22.92 3.88
CA VAL A 59 10.29 -24.39 3.86
C VAL A 59 11.62 -25.07 4.17
N ARG A 60 12.73 -24.60 3.60
CA ARG A 60 14.07 -25.13 3.91
C ARG A 60 14.41 -24.99 5.39
N LEU A 61 14.15 -23.83 5.99
CA LEU A 61 14.41 -23.58 7.41
C LEU A 61 13.56 -24.49 8.31
N ILE A 62 12.27 -24.64 8.00
CA ILE A 62 11.37 -25.52 8.74
C ILE A 62 11.81 -26.98 8.62
N ALA A 63 12.19 -27.42 7.42
CA ALA A 63 12.66 -28.78 7.19
C ALA A 63 13.98 -29.08 7.93
N ARG A 64 14.92 -28.12 7.92
CA ARG A 64 16.20 -28.22 8.63
C ARG A 64 15.99 -28.33 10.14
N HIS A 65 15.30 -27.35 10.74
CA HIS A 65 15.07 -27.32 12.19
C HIS A 65 14.09 -28.38 12.67
N GLY A 66 13.25 -28.89 11.78
CA GLY A 66 12.34 -30.00 12.01
C GLY A 66 12.94 -31.39 11.80
N GLU A 67 14.20 -31.48 11.34
CA GLU A 67 14.90 -32.73 11.00
C GLU A 67 14.16 -33.57 9.92
N LEU A 68 13.52 -32.89 8.96
CA LEU A 68 12.73 -33.49 7.88
C LEU A 68 13.47 -33.57 6.53
N GLU A 69 14.69 -33.03 6.40
CA GLU A 69 15.43 -32.92 5.13
C GLU A 69 15.52 -34.28 4.40
N GLY A 70 15.82 -35.37 5.11
CA GLY A 70 15.90 -36.71 4.54
C GLY A 70 14.56 -37.32 4.13
N LEU A 71 13.45 -36.90 4.75
CA LEU A 71 12.10 -37.41 4.44
C LEU A 71 11.53 -36.72 3.20
N LEU A 72 11.70 -35.40 3.10
CA LEU A 72 11.26 -34.63 1.94
C LEU A 72 12.16 -34.87 0.72
N ALA A 73 13.45 -35.17 0.90
CA ALA A 73 14.34 -35.58 -0.19
C ALA A 73 13.97 -36.95 -0.78
N ALA A 74 13.51 -37.90 0.05
CA ALA A 74 13.09 -39.23 -0.40
C ALA A 74 11.85 -39.19 -1.31
N GLU A 75 10.99 -38.18 -1.17
CA GLU A 75 9.82 -37.93 -2.01
C GLU A 75 10.20 -37.48 -3.44
N SER A 76 11.32 -36.78 -3.59
CA SER A 76 11.82 -36.29 -4.89
C SER A 76 12.34 -37.39 -5.84
N THR A 77 12.51 -38.61 -5.32
CA THR A 77 13.02 -39.78 -6.09
C THR A 77 11.93 -40.80 -6.44
N THR A 78 10.68 -40.60 -6.01
CA THR A 78 9.53 -41.43 -6.42
C THR A 78 8.76 -40.77 -7.56
N PRO A 79 8.79 -41.31 -8.79
CA PRO A 79 7.99 -40.77 -9.89
C PRO A 79 6.52 -41.16 -9.72
N THR A 80 5.66 -40.20 -9.37
CA THR A 80 4.20 -40.37 -9.50
C THR A 80 3.79 -40.38 -10.99
N PRO A 81 3.05 -41.40 -11.48
CA PRO A 81 2.52 -41.40 -12.83
C PRO A 81 1.26 -40.53 -12.89
N GLY A 82 1.43 -39.25 -13.26
CA GLY A 82 0.32 -38.35 -13.59
C GLY A 82 -0.03 -38.38 -15.09
N PRO A 83 -1.28 -38.05 -15.49
CA PRO A 83 -1.73 -38.13 -16.89
C PRO A 83 -0.97 -37.18 -17.82
N SER A 84 -0.70 -37.65 -19.05
CA SER A 84 0.12 -37.01 -20.08
C SER A 84 -0.26 -35.55 -20.44
N TRP A 85 -1.51 -35.14 -20.22
CA TRP A 85 -2.00 -33.81 -20.64
C TRP A 85 -1.56 -32.64 -19.74
N LEU A 86 -1.06 -32.90 -18.53
CA LEU A 86 -0.42 -31.88 -17.67
C LEU A 86 1.03 -31.59 -18.05
N ARG A 87 1.64 -32.39 -18.95
CA ARG A 87 3.06 -32.26 -19.32
C ARG A 87 3.29 -31.20 -20.42
N ASN A 88 2.26 -30.82 -21.16
CA ASN A 88 2.37 -29.92 -22.31
C ASN A 88 2.11 -28.43 -22.01
N LEU A 89 1.76 -28.08 -20.76
CA LEU A 89 1.68 -26.68 -20.29
C LEU A 89 2.91 -26.26 -19.48
N ALA A 90 3.79 -27.20 -19.14
CA ALA A 90 5.10 -26.91 -18.57
C ALA A 90 6.11 -26.73 -19.72
N GLY A 91 6.13 -25.53 -20.31
CA GLY A 91 7.32 -25.08 -21.05
C GLY A 91 8.55 -25.30 -20.16
N LYS A 92 9.67 -25.75 -20.75
CA LYS A 92 10.91 -26.13 -20.06
C LYS A 92 11.27 -25.16 -18.91
N THR A 93 10.79 -25.44 -17.70
CA THR A 93 11.24 -24.77 -16.49
C THR A 93 12.55 -25.44 -16.10
N THR A 94 13.66 -24.81 -16.47
CA THR A 94 14.93 -25.01 -15.77
C THR A 94 14.65 -24.91 -14.27
N ARG A 95 14.91 -25.98 -13.51
CA ARG A 95 14.83 -25.98 -12.05
C ARG A 95 15.57 -24.74 -11.52
N PRO A 96 14.93 -23.85 -10.76
CA PRO A 96 15.67 -22.79 -10.09
C PRO A 96 16.65 -23.47 -9.14
N LYS A 97 17.95 -23.14 -9.29
CA LYS A 97 18.97 -23.50 -8.33
C LYS A 97 18.63 -22.73 -7.05
N ASN A 98 17.93 -23.41 -6.15
CA ASN A 98 17.43 -22.89 -4.87
C ASN A 98 18.62 -22.63 -3.92
N ASP A 99 19.40 -21.60 -4.19
CA ASP A 99 20.57 -21.19 -3.42
C ASP A 99 20.12 -20.28 -2.26
N PRO A 100 20.51 -20.53 -1.00
CA PRO A 100 20.28 -19.61 0.12
C PRO A 100 20.73 -18.17 -0.15
N GLY A 101 21.66 -17.94 -1.09
CA GLY A 101 22.03 -16.59 -1.52
C GLY A 101 20.96 -15.85 -2.35
N GLU A 102 20.11 -16.57 -3.07
CA GLU A 102 19.16 -15.98 -4.03
C GLU A 102 18.08 -15.17 -3.32
N TRP A 103 17.44 -15.72 -2.27
CA TRP A 103 16.35 -15.03 -1.58
C TRP A 103 16.82 -13.73 -0.90
N LYS A 104 18.05 -13.71 -0.38
CA LYS A 104 18.64 -12.52 0.23
C LYS A 104 18.93 -11.44 -0.80
N SER A 105 19.39 -11.83 -2.00
CA SER A 105 19.54 -10.91 -3.13
C SER A 105 18.20 -10.28 -3.49
N LEU A 106 17.17 -11.11 -3.69
CA LEU A 106 15.83 -10.65 -4.04
C LEU A 106 15.20 -9.76 -2.95
N LEU A 107 15.38 -10.09 -1.68
CA LEU A 107 14.96 -9.23 -0.55
C LEU A 107 15.65 -7.86 -0.62
N THR A 108 16.97 -7.85 -0.90
CA THR A 108 17.76 -6.62 -0.99
C THR A 108 17.29 -5.78 -2.18
N GLU A 109 17.14 -6.38 -3.36
CA GLU A 109 16.68 -5.73 -4.59
C GLU A 109 15.28 -5.12 -4.41
N LEU A 110 14.34 -5.89 -3.86
CA LEU A 110 12.98 -5.44 -3.59
C LEU A 110 12.95 -4.21 -2.64
N GLN A 111 13.69 -4.27 -1.53
CA GLN A 111 13.72 -3.18 -0.56
C GLN A 111 14.53 -1.96 -1.04
N VAL A 112 15.51 -2.17 -1.92
CA VAL A 112 16.21 -1.08 -2.63
C VAL A 112 15.29 -0.40 -3.65
N ALA A 113 14.51 -1.16 -4.41
CA ALA A 113 13.51 -0.63 -5.34
C ALA A 113 12.47 0.22 -4.59
N SER A 114 11.96 -0.30 -3.47
CA SER A 114 11.08 0.43 -2.54
C SER A 114 11.67 1.77 -2.07
N LEU A 115 12.94 1.80 -1.64
CA LEU A 115 13.65 3.04 -1.26
C LEU A 115 13.80 4.03 -2.42
N ASN A 116 14.16 3.54 -3.60
CA ASN A 116 14.32 4.38 -4.80
C ASN A 116 12.98 4.99 -5.22
N ARG A 117 11.90 4.20 -5.18
CA ARG A 117 10.55 4.67 -5.44
C ARG A 117 10.12 5.75 -4.44
N ALA A 118 10.33 5.51 -3.15
CA ALA A 118 10.06 6.50 -2.11
C ALA A 118 10.82 7.83 -2.36
N LYS A 119 12.06 7.77 -2.88
CA LYS A 119 12.82 8.96 -3.27
C LYS A 119 12.26 9.63 -4.53
N LYS A 120 11.91 8.86 -5.57
CA LYS A 120 11.32 9.35 -6.83
C LYS A 120 10.01 10.09 -6.57
N GLU A 121 9.17 9.55 -5.69
CA GLU A 121 7.87 10.13 -5.32
C GLU A 121 7.97 11.21 -4.23
N ALA A 122 9.14 11.43 -3.64
CA ALA A 122 9.35 12.27 -2.46
C ALA A 122 8.42 11.90 -1.28
N LYS A 123 8.16 10.60 -1.10
CA LYS A 123 7.27 10.04 -0.06
C LYS A 123 7.96 8.92 0.71
N PRO A 124 8.64 9.21 1.83
CA PRO A 124 9.32 8.19 2.66
C PRO A 124 8.38 7.07 3.16
N ALA A 125 7.10 7.40 3.39
CA ALA A 125 6.07 6.45 3.82
C ALA A 125 5.93 5.25 2.87
N VAL A 126 6.24 5.41 1.58
CA VAL A 126 6.23 4.29 0.60
C VAL A 126 7.24 3.20 0.99
N ASP A 127 8.44 3.58 1.43
CA ASP A 127 9.44 2.61 1.88
C ASP A 127 9.04 1.95 3.21
N VAL A 128 8.46 2.72 4.12
CA VAL A 128 7.92 2.22 5.38
C VAL A 128 6.83 1.16 5.11
N LEU A 129 5.91 1.42 4.17
CA LEU A 129 4.87 0.48 3.76
C LEU A 129 5.46 -0.79 3.13
N GLY A 130 6.47 -0.67 2.27
CA GLY A 130 7.13 -1.82 1.65
C GLY A 130 7.77 -2.75 2.69
N ARG A 131 8.41 -2.16 3.71
CA ARG A 131 9.00 -2.92 4.83
C ARG A 131 7.96 -3.58 5.72
N LEU A 132 6.86 -2.87 6.01
CA LEU A 132 5.71 -3.46 6.72
C LEU A 132 5.16 -4.66 5.96
N ALA A 133 4.97 -4.54 4.64
CA ALA A 133 4.44 -5.61 3.81
C ALA A 133 5.35 -6.85 3.80
N VAL A 134 6.67 -6.66 3.66
CA VAL A 134 7.64 -7.77 3.75
C VAL A 134 7.58 -8.44 5.14
N ASN A 135 7.59 -7.67 6.22
CA ASN A 135 7.51 -8.24 7.57
C ASN A 135 6.18 -8.95 7.83
N LYS A 136 5.06 -8.40 7.38
CA LYS A 136 3.73 -9.02 7.47
C LYS A 136 3.72 -10.35 6.74
N PHE A 137 4.19 -10.35 5.49
CA PHE A 137 4.27 -11.54 4.65
C PHE A 137 5.09 -12.63 5.34
N LEU A 138 6.34 -12.33 5.76
CA LEU A 138 7.21 -13.34 6.37
C LEU A 138 6.62 -13.95 7.66
N ARG A 139 5.97 -13.14 8.51
CA ARG A 139 5.33 -13.60 9.75
C ARG A 139 4.11 -14.50 9.51
N GLN A 140 3.32 -14.20 8.48
CA GLN A 140 2.20 -15.05 8.09
C GLN A 140 2.70 -16.33 7.42
N GLU A 141 3.69 -16.20 6.54
CA GLU A 141 4.18 -17.28 5.70
C GLU A 141 4.93 -18.35 6.49
N ILE A 142 5.70 -17.98 7.53
CA ILE A 142 6.38 -18.97 8.39
C ILE A 142 5.39 -19.94 9.06
N ASN A 143 4.22 -19.44 9.48
CA ASN A 143 3.17 -20.25 10.08
C ASN A 143 2.42 -21.07 9.03
N ALA A 144 2.12 -20.47 7.88
CA ALA A 144 1.45 -21.15 6.77
C ALA A 144 2.29 -22.31 6.22
N GLN A 145 3.59 -22.09 5.99
CA GLN A 145 4.51 -23.12 5.50
C GLN A 145 4.70 -24.25 6.51
N PHE A 146 4.71 -23.97 7.82
CA PHE A 146 4.75 -25.04 8.82
C PHE A 146 3.53 -25.96 8.71
N ALA A 147 2.33 -25.38 8.59
CA ALA A 147 1.10 -26.15 8.41
C ALA A 147 1.10 -26.95 7.09
N GLN A 148 1.59 -26.37 6.00
CA GLN A 148 1.71 -27.05 4.71
C GLN A 148 2.71 -28.21 4.75
N VAL A 149 3.89 -28.01 5.34
CA VAL A 149 4.89 -29.09 5.53
C VAL A 149 4.30 -30.21 6.39
N LEU A 150 3.60 -29.85 7.47
CA LEU A 150 2.94 -30.82 8.33
C LEU A 150 1.93 -31.68 7.58
N GLU A 151 1.11 -31.05 6.73
CA GLU A 151 0.11 -31.76 5.93
C GLU A 151 0.76 -32.66 4.88
N ARG A 152 1.82 -32.19 4.20
CA ARG A 152 2.61 -33.02 3.28
C ARG A 152 3.15 -34.27 3.99
N CYS A 153 3.70 -34.13 5.19
CA CYS A 153 4.18 -35.27 5.98
C CYS A 153 3.04 -36.25 6.37
N ARG A 154 1.83 -35.76 6.65
CA ARG A 154 0.66 -36.62 6.93
C ARG A 154 0.21 -37.39 5.69
N VAL A 155 0.19 -36.76 4.52
CA VAL A 155 -0.14 -37.41 3.26
C VAL A 155 0.90 -38.49 2.93
N LEU A 156 2.19 -38.18 3.09
CA LEU A 156 3.26 -39.16 2.96
C LEU A 156 3.08 -40.35 3.90
N LEU A 157 2.77 -40.11 5.17
CA LEU A 157 2.56 -41.19 6.14
C LEU A 157 1.44 -42.15 5.71
N LYS A 158 0.31 -41.60 5.23
CA LYS A 158 -0.80 -42.42 4.70
C LYS A 158 -0.36 -43.32 3.54
N SER A 159 0.59 -42.88 2.71
CA SER A 159 1.11 -43.71 1.61
C SER A 159 1.93 -44.91 2.10
N TYR A 160 2.53 -44.83 3.31
CA TYR A 160 3.34 -45.90 3.90
C TYR A 160 2.54 -46.95 4.68
N ASP A 161 1.31 -46.63 5.10
CA ASP A 161 0.45 -47.56 5.82
C ASP A 161 0.13 -48.84 5.01
N ASN A 162 0.29 -48.81 3.68
CA ASN A 162 0.07 -49.95 2.80
C ASN A 162 1.32 -50.81 2.47
N MET A 163 2.55 -50.37 2.79
CA MET A 163 3.76 -50.97 2.18
C MET A 163 4.95 -51.29 3.10
N ARG A 164 5.00 -50.87 4.39
CA ARG A 164 6.04 -51.29 5.37
C ARG A 164 5.74 -50.78 6.80
N GLN A 165 5.32 -51.67 7.71
CA GLN A 165 4.95 -51.30 9.10
C GLN A 165 6.08 -50.63 9.91
N GLN A 166 7.33 -51.08 9.75
CA GLN A 166 8.45 -50.56 10.56
C GLN A 166 8.88 -49.14 10.13
N LYS A 167 8.92 -48.85 8.83
CA LYS A 167 9.19 -47.49 8.33
C LYS A 167 8.03 -46.54 8.66
N ALA A 168 6.78 -47.01 8.58
CA ALA A 168 5.62 -46.22 8.97
C ALA A 168 5.67 -45.80 10.45
N HIS A 169 6.16 -46.67 11.35
CA HIS A 169 6.34 -46.34 12.77
C HIS A 169 7.40 -45.24 12.98
N GLU A 170 8.58 -45.37 12.36
CA GLU A 170 9.63 -44.35 12.45
C GLU A 170 9.17 -42.99 11.91
N TYR A 171 8.41 -42.99 10.81
CA TYR A 171 7.80 -41.77 10.26
C TYR A 171 6.77 -41.14 11.20
N ARG A 172 5.93 -41.94 11.87
CA ARG A 172 4.98 -41.44 12.89
C ARG A 172 5.69 -40.77 14.05
N GLU A 173 6.77 -41.37 14.54
CA GLU A 173 7.54 -40.82 15.66
C GLU A 173 8.18 -39.49 15.28
N ARG A 174 8.81 -39.40 14.11
CA ARG A 174 9.38 -38.15 13.59
C ARG A 174 8.32 -37.07 13.37
N LEU A 175 7.16 -37.44 12.84
CA LEU A 175 6.04 -36.52 12.65
C LEU A 175 5.48 -36.02 13.99
N GLY A 176 5.38 -36.89 14.99
CA GLY A 176 5.01 -36.53 16.37
C GLY A 176 6.00 -35.55 16.97
N ALA A 177 7.30 -35.83 16.85
CA ALA A 177 8.37 -34.94 17.31
C ALA A 177 8.34 -33.58 16.59
N PHE A 178 8.07 -33.56 15.28
CA PHE A 178 7.92 -32.32 14.51
C PHE A 178 6.75 -31.47 15.01
N GLN A 179 5.60 -32.08 15.30
CA GLN A 179 4.42 -31.38 15.83
C GLN A 179 4.68 -30.81 17.23
N VAL A 180 5.26 -31.60 18.14
CA VAL A 180 5.55 -31.17 19.52
C VAL A 180 6.59 -30.04 19.54
N ARG A 181 7.59 -30.08 18.65
CA ARG A 181 8.65 -29.08 18.56
C ARG A 181 8.27 -27.82 17.76
N LYS A 182 6.99 -27.63 17.37
CA LYS A 182 6.54 -26.49 16.56
C LYS A 182 7.12 -25.14 17.01
N LYS A 183 6.99 -24.79 18.30
CA LYS A 183 7.47 -23.50 18.83
C LYS A 183 8.98 -23.31 18.66
N ILE A 184 9.76 -24.36 18.91
CA ILE A 184 11.23 -24.33 18.77
C ILE A 184 11.62 -24.17 17.30
N ILE A 185 10.97 -24.90 16.40
CA ILE A 185 11.22 -24.85 14.96
C ILE A 185 10.92 -23.45 14.41
N LEU A 186 9.75 -22.90 14.75
CA LEU A 186 9.35 -21.55 14.33
C LEU A 186 10.27 -20.48 14.89
N ARG A 187 10.69 -20.57 16.17
CA ARG A 187 11.68 -19.65 16.73
C ARG A 187 12.97 -19.67 15.94
N LYS A 188 13.57 -20.85 15.74
CA LYS A 188 14.87 -20.96 15.05
C LYS A 188 14.80 -20.47 13.61
N ALA A 189 13.75 -20.86 12.87
CA ALA A 189 13.51 -20.36 11.53
C ALA A 189 13.30 -18.83 11.51
N GLY A 190 12.52 -18.30 12.46
CA GLY A 190 12.31 -16.85 12.61
C GLY A 190 13.59 -16.09 12.93
N GLN A 191 14.49 -16.63 13.76
CA GLN A 191 15.78 -15.98 14.05
C GLN A 191 16.70 -15.96 12.83
N GLU A 192 16.75 -17.01 12.00
CA GLU A 192 17.53 -16.97 10.73
C GLU A 192 16.96 -15.93 9.74
N LEU A 193 15.63 -15.80 9.65
CA LEU A 193 14.99 -14.74 8.85
C LEU A 193 15.34 -13.34 9.38
N PHE A 194 15.26 -13.16 10.70
CA PHE A 194 15.64 -11.92 11.38
C PHE A 194 17.10 -11.54 11.12
N GLU A 195 18.02 -12.50 11.23
CA GLU A 195 19.44 -12.26 10.98
C GLU A 195 19.69 -11.76 9.56
N THR A 196 18.98 -12.33 8.58
CA THR A 196 19.12 -11.88 7.20
C THR A 196 18.51 -10.49 6.99
N LEU A 197 17.33 -10.20 7.55
CA LEU A 197 16.75 -8.84 7.52
C LEU A 197 17.72 -7.81 8.12
N ARG A 198 18.32 -8.14 9.28
CA ARG A 198 19.31 -7.31 9.96
C ARG A 198 20.58 -7.13 9.11
N GLU A 199 21.03 -8.18 8.43
CA GLU A 199 22.20 -8.10 7.57
C GLU A 199 21.94 -7.20 6.36
N VAL A 200 20.79 -7.34 5.68
CA VAL A 200 20.38 -6.49 4.56
C VAL A 200 20.26 -5.03 5.00
N GLU A 201 19.66 -4.77 6.17
CA GLU A 201 19.54 -3.43 6.74
C GLU A 201 20.93 -2.81 7.04
N LYS A 202 21.83 -3.56 7.67
CA LYS A 202 23.17 -3.08 8.03
C LYS A 202 24.08 -2.87 6.82
N SER A 203 24.05 -3.81 5.88
CA SER A 203 24.96 -3.83 4.73
C SER A 203 24.54 -2.83 3.65
N THR A 204 23.24 -2.70 3.36
CA THR A 204 22.77 -1.96 2.18
C THR A 204 21.80 -0.85 2.57
N LEU A 205 20.63 -1.22 3.11
CA LEU A 205 19.51 -0.29 3.19
C LEU A 205 19.76 0.90 4.11
N GLY A 206 20.38 0.69 5.27
CA GLY A 206 20.66 1.77 6.22
C GLY A 206 21.63 2.81 5.65
N ARG A 207 22.62 2.40 4.85
CA ARG A 207 23.55 3.32 4.18
C ARG A 207 22.85 4.08 3.05
N MET A 208 22.10 3.36 2.23
CA MET A 208 21.37 3.94 1.10
C MET A 208 20.30 4.92 1.56
N ARG A 209 19.51 4.56 2.57
CA ARG A 209 18.50 5.44 3.18
C ARG A 209 19.11 6.75 3.69
N ARG A 210 20.23 6.68 4.42
CA ARG A 210 20.95 7.90 4.88
C ARG A 210 21.44 8.77 3.71
N SER A 211 21.87 8.15 2.62
CA SER A 211 22.29 8.87 1.41
C SER A 211 21.12 9.56 0.70
N LEU A 212 19.97 8.91 0.59
CA LEU A 212 18.81 9.42 -0.15
C LEU A 212 18.01 10.48 0.62
N PHE A 213 17.93 10.36 1.95
CA PHE A 213 17.03 11.16 2.79
C PHE A 213 17.72 11.87 3.98
N GLY A 214 19.02 11.64 4.22
CA GLY A 214 19.74 12.22 5.35
C GLY A 214 19.77 11.35 6.61
N ALA A 215 20.48 11.80 7.65
CA ALA A 215 20.61 11.07 8.93
C ALA A 215 19.34 11.19 9.81
N ASP A 216 18.61 12.29 9.69
CA ASP A 216 17.49 12.68 10.56
C ASP A 216 16.13 12.54 9.85
N ILE A 217 15.85 11.34 9.33
CA ILE A 217 14.53 11.03 8.70
C ILE A 217 13.44 10.85 9.78
N SER A 218 13.87 10.50 10.99
CA SER A 218 13.00 10.47 12.16
C SER A 218 12.70 11.90 12.61
N ASP A 219 11.42 12.27 12.64
CA ASP A 219 10.96 13.40 13.44
C ASP A 219 11.57 13.33 14.84
N ALA A 220 11.87 14.47 15.44
CA ALA A 220 12.60 14.58 16.71
C ALA A 220 12.09 13.58 17.77
N GLY A 221 12.79 12.45 17.94
CA GLY A 221 12.47 11.39 18.91
C GLY A 221 11.65 10.19 18.39
N VAL A 222 11.13 10.19 17.15
CA VAL A 222 10.35 9.07 16.61
C VAL A 222 11.23 7.99 16.01
N VAL A 223 11.15 6.76 16.50
CA VAL A 223 11.97 5.63 16.02
C VAL A 223 11.15 4.74 15.10
N THR A 224 11.37 4.85 13.78
CA THR A 224 10.65 4.06 12.78
C THR A 224 11.46 2.87 12.26
N TYR A 225 12.63 3.12 11.64
CA TYR A 225 13.35 2.07 10.93
C TYR A 225 13.91 0.93 11.77
N PRO A 226 14.41 1.17 12.99
CA PRO A 226 14.84 0.09 13.89
C PRO A 226 13.73 -0.92 14.21
N LEU A 227 12.45 -0.54 14.09
CA LEU A 227 11.31 -1.44 14.33
C LEU A 227 11.27 -2.62 13.36
N PHE A 228 11.73 -2.42 12.11
CA PHE A 228 11.74 -3.49 11.09
C PHE A 228 12.83 -4.53 11.32
N VAL A 229 13.80 -4.23 12.18
CA VAL A 229 14.88 -5.13 12.62
C VAL A 229 14.84 -5.33 14.14
N ASN A 230 13.62 -5.43 14.67
CA ASN A 230 13.36 -5.84 16.03
C ASN A 230 13.56 -7.35 16.19
N ARG A 231 14.38 -7.79 17.15
CA ARG A 231 14.68 -9.22 17.35
C ARG A 231 13.46 -10.04 17.79
N LEU A 232 12.46 -9.38 18.39
CA LEU A 232 11.20 -10.00 18.78
C LEU A 232 10.21 -10.16 17.61
N LEU A 233 10.56 -9.73 16.37
CA LEU A 233 9.68 -9.71 15.20
C LEU A 233 8.94 -11.03 14.92
N PHE A 234 9.61 -12.17 15.12
CA PHE A 234 9.06 -13.50 14.86
C PHE A 234 8.64 -14.25 16.13
N SER A 235 8.62 -13.57 17.28
CA SER A 235 8.14 -14.14 18.54
C SER A 235 6.62 -13.99 18.71
N GLU A 236 6.00 -14.87 19.48
CA GLU A 236 4.61 -14.71 19.95
C GLU A 236 4.60 -13.62 21.05
N ASP A 237 4.11 -12.43 20.74
CA ASP A 237 3.93 -11.29 21.66
C ASP A 237 5.17 -10.86 22.45
N GLY A 238 6.38 -11.10 21.94
CA GLY A 238 7.62 -10.78 22.66
C GLY A 238 7.94 -11.74 23.81
N ARG A 239 7.20 -12.85 23.92
CA ARG A 239 7.33 -13.85 24.99
C ARG A 239 7.98 -15.12 24.47
N ASP A 240 9.30 -15.12 24.40
CA ASP A 240 10.09 -16.33 24.19
C ASP A 240 11.23 -16.39 25.22
N ASP A 241 11.17 -17.40 26.11
CA ASP A 241 12.11 -17.53 27.21
C ASP A 241 13.56 -17.68 26.73
N TYR A 242 13.79 -18.42 25.64
CA TYR A 242 15.14 -18.64 25.13
C TYR A 242 15.69 -17.36 24.53
N LEU A 243 14.88 -16.67 23.73
CA LEU A 243 15.26 -15.39 23.14
C LEU A 243 15.56 -14.35 24.23
N CYS A 244 14.75 -14.32 25.29
CA CYS A 244 14.96 -13.44 26.43
C CYS A 244 16.22 -13.82 27.23
N ALA A 245 16.50 -15.10 27.43
CA ALA A 245 17.71 -15.55 28.13
C ALA A 245 19.00 -15.21 27.37
N GLU A 246 18.96 -15.30 26.04
CA GLU A 246 20.13 -15.14 25.17
C GLU A 246 20.43 -13.67 24.88
N HIS A 247 19.40 -12.82 24.76
CA HIS A 247 19.56 -11.45 24.25
C HIS A 247 19.03 -10.35 25.18
N TYR A 248 18.28 -10.70 26.23
CA TYR A 248 17.65 -9.75 27.14
C TYR A 248 17.75 -10.27 28.59
N VAL A 249 16.66 -10.18 29.35
CA VAL A 249 16.47 -10.79 30.66
C VAL A 249 15.24 -11.70 30.64
N MET A 250 15.36 -12.91 31.19
CA MET A 250 14.25 -13.87 31.30
C MET A 250 13.31 -13.47 32.46
N LEU A 251 12.31 -12.65 32.15
CA LEU A 251 11.28 -12.22 33.11
C LEU A 251 10.26 -13.32 33.42
N GLY A 252 9.54 -13.17 34.53
CA GLY A 252 8.45 -14.08 34.89
C GLY A 252 7.30 -14.04 33.88
N ASN A 253 6.72 -15.21 33.60
CA ASN A 253 5.63 -15.38 32.64
C ASN A 253 4.32 -15.81 33.30
N TRP A 254 4.34 -16.27 34.55
CA TRP A 254 3.15 -16.69 35.29
C TRP A 254 2.59 -15.56 36.14
N ASP A 255 1.28 -15.55 36.37
CA ASP A 255 0.62 -14.44 37.07
C ASP A 255 1.10 -14.20 38.49
N ARG A 256 1.62 -15.24 39.13
CA ARG A 256 2.20 -15.23 40.47
C ARG A 256 3.67 -14.78 40.52
N ASP A 257 4.32 -14.64 39.36
CA ASP A 257 5.74 -14.27 39.33
C ASP A 257 5.90 -12.78 39.71
N PRO A 258 6.77 -12.45 40.67
CA PRO A 258 6.96 -11.07 41.13
C PRO A 258 7.72 -10.21 40.11
N ASP A 259 8.49 -10.83 39.21
CA ASP A 259 9.35 -10.19 38.22
C ASP A 259 8.73 -10.17 36.81
N ARG A 260 7.39 -10.07 36.71
CA ARG A 260 6.71 -9.84 35.43
C ARG A 260 7.07 -8.47 34.84
N TYR A 261 7.07 -8.37 33.51
CA TYR A 261 7.36 -7.11 32.80
C TYR A 261 6.58 -5.90 33.32
N GLY A 262 5.25 -6.03 33.48
CA GLY A 262 4.42 -4.93 33.97
C GLY A 262 4.84 -4.43 35.35
N ARG A 263 5.14 -5.35 36.28
CA ARG A 263 5.61 -5.01 37.63
C ARG A 263 6.99 -4.36 37.59
N LEU A 264 7.92 -4.91 36.81
CA LEU A 264 9.25 -4.34 36.66
C LEU A 264 9.24 -2.95 36.02
N ARG A 265 8.31 -2.69 35.10
CA ARG A 265 8.10 -1.35 34.53
C ARG A 265 7.65 -0.37 35.61
N GLU A 266 6.78 -0.78 36.52
CA GLU A 266 6.37 0.04 37.67
C GLU A 266 7.55 0.31 38.61
N VAL A 267 8.34 -0.72 38.96
CA VAL A 267 9.51 -0.58 39.83
C VAL A 267 10.56 0.36 39.20
N ALA A 268 10.86 0.21 37.91
CA ALA A 268 11.73 1.13 37.17
C ALA A 268 11.15 2.55 37.13
N SER A 269 9.83 2.70 37.01
CA SER A 269 9.15 4.00 37.05
C SER A 269 9.26 4.66 38.43
N VAL A 270 9.12 3.90 39.52
CA VAL A 270 9.33 4.38 40.89
C VAL A 270 10.78 4.85 41.06
N PHE A 271 11.75 4.09 40.58
CA PHE A 271 13.16 4.50 40.59
C PHE A 271 13.38 5.82 39.85
N LEU A 272 12.87 5.95 38.61
CA LEU A 272 13.02 7.18 37.84
C LEU A 272 12.31 8.38 38.50
N ARG A 273 11.09 8.20 39.05
CA ARG A 273 10.39 9.25 39.80
C ARG A 273 11.12 9.67 41.08
N SER A 274 11.83 8.75 41.72
CA SER A 274 12.64 9.07 42.91
C SER A 274 13.82 10.00 42.57
N LEU A 275 14.29 9.98 41.31
CA LEU A 275 15.37 10.83 40.83
C LEU A 275 14.84 12.14 40.23
N TYR A 276 13.88 12.08 39.32
CA TYR A 276 13.42 13.24 38.53
C TYR A 276 12.14 13.91 39.07
N GLY A 277 11.57 13.38 40.16
CA GLY A 277 10.39 13.92 40.81
C GLY A 277 9.10 13.13 40.52
N GLY A 278 8.20 13.12 41.51
CA GLY A 278 6.95 12.38 41.48
C GLY A 278 5.95 12.81 40.40
N GLU A 279 6.05 14.04 39.90
CA GLU A 279 5.18 14.62 38.86
C GLU A 279 5.52 14.15 37.43
N THR A 280 6.65 13.44 37.23
CA THR A 280 7.10 13.00 35.89
C THR A 280 6.01 12.18 35.19
N SER A 281 5.60 12.52 33.97
CA SER A 281 4.50 11.80 33.32
C SER A 281 4.87 10.34 32.99
N ALA A 282 3.88 9.45 32.91
CA ALA A 282 4.14 8.06 32.50
C ALA A 282 4.70 7.96 31.08
N GLU A 283 4.28 8.86 30.18
CA GLU A 283 4.78 8.93 28.79
C GLU A 283 6.26 9.30 28.75
N THR A 284 6.69 10.27 29.57
CA THR A 284 8.09 10.65 29.69
C THR A 284 8.94 9.48 30.18
N LEU A 285 8.47 8.76 31.20
CA LEU A 285 9.16 7.57 31.71
C LEU A 285 9.29 6.47 30.66
N ASP A 286 8.21 6.17 29.91
CA ASP A 286 8.22 5.22 28.79
C ASP A 286 9.25 5.65 27.73
N SER A 287 9.27 6.93 27.37
CA SER A 287 10.20 7.48 26.38
C SER A 287 11.67 7.39 26.80
N TRP A 288 11.98 7.50 28.09
CA TRP A 288 13.33 7.32 28.62
C TRP A 288 13.75 5.86 28.68
N MET A 289 12.82 4.96 29.03
CA MET A 289 13.07 3.51 29.03
C MET A 289 13.27 2.95 27.61
N ASN A 290 12.73 3.60 26.59
CA ASN A 290 12.97 3.29 25.18
C ASN A 290 14.39 3.64 24.70
N VAL A 291 15.22 4.28 25.53
CA VAL A 291 16.62 4.61 25.21
C VAL A 291 17.56 3.85 26.16
N PRO A 292 18.01 2.63 25.79
CA PRO A 292 18.81 1.79 26.68
C PRO A 292 20.11 2.39 27.22
N PRO A 293 20.84 3.27 26.48
CA PRO A 293 21.98 3.99 27.04
C PRO A 293 21.68 4.78 28.33
N ASN A 294 20.44 5.23 28.53
CA ASN A 294 20.02 5.94 29.74
C ASN A 294 20.27 5.11 31.01
N ALA A 295 20.08 3.78 30.97
CA ALA A 295 20.34 2.92 32.11
C ALA A 295 21.80 3.03 32.59
N ARG A 296 22.75 3.02 31.65
CA ARG A 296 24.18 3.15 31.98
C ARG A 296 24.54 4.54 32.47
N LEU A 297 23.92 5.60 31.92
CA LEU A 297 24.09 6.97 32.42
C LEU A 297 23.60 7.10 33.87
N LEU A 298 22.51 6.41 34.21
CA LEU A 298 21.92 6.44 35.55
C LEU A 298 22.76 5.69 36.58
N VAL A 299 23.12 4.42 36.34
CA VAL A 299 23.68 3.53 37.38
C VAL A 299 25.06 2.95 37.09
N GLY A 300 25.68 3.34 35.97
CA GLY A 300 26.99 2.83 35.56
C GLY A 300 26.99 1.33 35.26
N SER A 301 28.15 0.68 35.40
CA SER A 301 28.35 -0.77 35.21
C SER A 301 28.34 -1.59 36.51
N GLY A 302 28.13 -0.94 37.66
CA GLY A 302 28.29 -1.55 38.98
C GLY A 302 29.74 -1.75 39.45
N THR A 303 30.71 -1.21 38.71
CA THR A 303 32.09 -1.03 39.14
C THR A 303 32.33 0.45 39.42
N PRO A 304 32.85 0.85 40.59
CA PRO A 304 33.11 2.25 40.90
C PRO A 304 34.13 2.84 39.92
N GLU A 305 33.80 3.96 39.30
CA GLU A 305 34.76 4.81 38.60
C GLU A 305 35.21 5.91 39.56
N ASP A 306 36.52 6.20 39.59
CA ASP A 306 37.12 7.17 40.53
C ASP A 306 36.94 8.60 39.98
N SER A 307 35.68 9.04 39.92
CA SER A 307 35.23 10.36 39.46
C SER A 307 33.99 10.80 40.23
N ASP A 308 33.71 12.12 40.26
CA ASP A 308 32.52 12.66 40.92
C ASP A 308 31.22 12.08 40.31
N ASP A 309 31.19 11.91 38.99
CA ASP A 309 30.09 11.26 38.27
C ASP A 309 29.96 9.78 38.64
N GLY A 310 31.08 9.07 38.81
CA GLY A 310 31.13 7.68 39.23
C GLY A 310 30.57 7.48 40.65
N LEU A 311 30.89 8.38 41.58
CA LEU A 311 30.33 8.40 42.93
C LEU A 311 28.81 8.62 42.90
N ALA A 312 28.33 9.58 42.10
CA ALA A 312 26.90 9.84 41.96
C ALA A 312 26.14 8.67 41.31
N GLN A 313 26.74 7.99 40.32
CA GLN A 313 26.20 6.75 39.76
C GLN A 313 26.12 5.63 40.81
N GLN A 314 27.14 5.51 41.66
CA GLN A 314 27.17 4.50 42.72
C GLN A 314 26.07 4.74 43.78
N GLU A 315 25.80 5.99 44.15
CA GLU A 315 24.67 6.34 45.02
C GLU A 315 23.32 5.93 44.39
N ARG A 316 23.10 6.26 43.11
CA ARG A 316 21.88 5.89 42.38
C ARG A 316 21.74 4.38 42.23
N LEU A 317 22.84 3.67 41.97
CA LEU A 317 22.85 2.21 41.91
C LEU A 317 22.50 1.59 43.26
N ALA A 318 23.03 2.13 44.37
CA ALA A 318 22.68 1.65 45.70
C ALA A 318 21.18 1.83 46.00
N ALA A 319 20.58 2.95 45.57
CA ALA A 319 19.13 3.15 45.65
C ALA A 319 18.35 2.14 44.79
N TRP A 320 18.80 1.85 43.58
CA TRP A 320 18.20 0.85 42.70
C TRP A 320 18.26 -0.57 43.30
N VAL A 321 19.41 -0.97 43.85
CA VAL A 321 19.57 -2.28 44.52
C VAL A 321 18.61 -2.39 45.70
N ARG A 322 18.55 -1.37 46.57
CA ARG A 322 17.62 -1.37 47.72
C ARG A 322 16.18 -1.50 47.26
N LEU A 323 15.77 -0.76 46.22
CA LEU A 323 14.42 -0.86 45.69
C LEU A 323 14.09 -2.28 45.19
N LEU A 324 15.02 -2.95 44.49
CA LEU A 324 14.82 -4.34 44.07
C LEU A 324 14.73 -5.33 45.25
N GLU A 325 15.42 -5.06 46.35
CA GLU A 325 15.38 -5.88 47.58
C GLU A 325 14.08 -5.66 48.36
N ASP A 326 13.66 -4.40 48.51
CA ASP A 326 12.42 -3.99 49.18
C ASP A 326 11.19 -4.54 48.44
N GLU A 327 11.25 -4.58 47.11
CA GLU A 327 10.21 -5.16 46.25
C GLU A 327 10.30 -6.69 46.12
N HIS A 328 11.26 -7.33 46.78
CA HIS A 328 11.48 -8.78 46.77
C HIS A 328 11.72 -9.40 45.37
N ILE A 329 12.37 -8.65 44.48
CA ILE A 329 12.63 -9.04 43.07
C ILE A 329 14.10 -9.37 42.83
N MET A 330 15.02 -8.95 43.72
CA MET A 330 16.46 -9.10 43.52
C MET A 330 16.90 -10.55 43.22
N GLU A 331 16.34 -11.55 43.90
CA GLU A 331 16.73 -12.94 43.67
C GLU A 331 16.23 -13.47 42.32
N ASN A 332 15.05 -13.02 41.87
CA ASN A 332 14.55 -13.33 40.52
C ASN A 332 15.49 -12.77 39.45
N VAL A 333 15.96 -11.52 39.62
CA VAL A 333 16.92 -10.88 38.70
C VAL A 333 18.22 -11.68 38.62
N ILE A 334 18.78 -12.09 39.76
CA ILE A 334 20.00 -12.89 39.83
C ILE A 334 19.78 -14.26 39.15
N ALA A 335 18.65 -14.90 39.42
CA ALA A 335 18.28 -16.20 38.83
C ALA A 335 18.16 -16.13 37.30
N SER A 336 17.61 -15.04 36.74
CA SER A 336 17.47 -14.85 35.28
C SER A 336 18.80 -14.89 34.53
N TYR A 337 19.92 -14.58 35.18
CA TYR A 337 21.26 -14.70 34.59
C TYR A 337 21.91 -16.06 34.85
N HIS A 338 21.70 -16.64 36.03
CA HIS A 338 22.31 -17.92 36.39
C HIS A 338 21.59 -19.14 35.80
N VAL A 339 20.35 -18.99 35.31
CA VAL A 339 19.62 -20.05 34.61
C VAL A 339 20.15 -20.30 33.20
N VAL A 340 20.73 -19.30 32.54
CA VAL A 340 21.12 -19.37 31.10
C VAL A 340 22.00 -20.59 30.77
N PRO A 341 23.06 -20.91 31.54
CA PRO A 341 23.89 -22.09 31.26
C PRO A 341 23.13 -23.41 31.37
N LEU A 342 22.04 -23.46 32.15
CA LEU A 342 21.24 -24.66 32.37
C LEU A 342 20.31 -24.97 31.20
N LEU A 343 20.01 -23.97 30.36
CA LEU A 343 19.02 -24.13 29.29
C LEU A 343 19.47 -25.12 28.22
N ALA A 344 20.75 -25.11 27.86
CA ALA A 344 21.31 -26.05 26.89
C ALA A 344 21.28 -27.50 27.42
N GLU A 345 21.41 -27.69 28.73
CA GLU A 345 21.49 -29.00 29.37
C GLU A 345 20.09 -29.59 29.63
N TYR A 346 19.19 -28.81 30.25
CA TYR A 346 17.94 -29.34 30.80
C TYR A 346 16.67 -28.87 30.06
N ALA A 347 16.71 -27.76 29.34
CA ALA A 347 15.50 -27.19 28.75
C ALA A 347 14.83 -28.02 27.62
N PRO A 348 15.46 -29.03 26.98
CA PRO A 348 14.73 -29.93 26.08
C PRO A 348 13.61 -30.72 26.76
N ARG A 349 13.64 -30.86 28.09
CA ARG A 349 12.66 -31.64 28.87
C ARG A 349 12.02 -30.86 30.02
N ILE A 350 12.61 -29.75 30.43
CA ILE A 350 12.16 -28.94 31.57
C ILE A 350 11.90 -27.52 31.09
N ASN A 351 10.79 -26.91 31.54
CA ASN A 351 10.47 -25.55 31.13
C ASN A 351 11.54 -24.55 31.66
N PRO A 352 12.02 -23.58 30.85
CA PRO A 352 12.99 -22.56 31.28
C PRO A 352 12.61 -21.79 32.55
N GLN A 353 11.34 -21.43 32.72
CA GLN A 353 10.85 -20.73 33.92
C GLN A 353 10.87 -21.63 35.15
N GLN A 354 10.62 -22.93 35.01
CA GLN A 354 10.80 -23.88 36.11
C GLN A 354 12.26 -23.98 36.54
N LEU A 355 13.20 -24.00 35.58
CA LEU A 355 14.63 -24.01 35.87
C LEU A 355 15.07 -22.73 36.61
N LYS A 356 14.56 -21.56 36.18
CA LYS A 356 14.84 -20.28 36.84
C LYS A 356 14.29 -20.26 38.26
N ASN A 357 13.03 -20.65 38.45
CA ASN A 357 12.37 -20.63 39.75
C ASN A 357 12.99 -21.64 40.73
N ALA A 358 13.50 -22.77 40.24
CA ALA A 358 14.27 -23.73 41.04
C ALA A 358 15.57 -23.15 41.62
N LEU A 359 16.09 -22.03 41.10
CA LEU A 359 17.28 -21.39 41.67
C LEU A 359 16.99 -20.58 42.94
N ILE A 360 15.72 -20.25 43.19
CA ILE A 360 15.29 -19.36 44.29
C ILE A 360 14.28 -20.01 45.22
N ASP A 361 13.53 -21.01 44.75
CA ASP A 361 12.56 -21.75 45.55
C ASP A 361 12.98 -23.21 45.74
N ARG A 362 13.09 -23.63 47.00
CA ARG A 362 13.53 -24.98 47.36
C ARG A 362 12.55 -26.06 46.90
N THR A 363 11.24 -25.79 46.93
CA THR A 363 10.23 -26.77 46.56
C THR A 363 10.21 -27.02 45.05
N GLU A 364 10.43 -25.97 44.25
CA GLU A 364 10.61 -26.10 42.80
C GLU A 364 11.97 -26.74 42.48
N CYS A 365 13.03 -26.47 43.25
CA CYS A 365 14.32 -27.16 43.10
C CYS A 365 14.17 -28.68 43.26
N ASP A 366 13.51 -29.15 44.33
CA ASP A 366 13.27 -30.57 44.57
C ASP A 366 12.37 -31.21 43.48
N ARG A 367 11.47 -30.41 42.87
CA ARG A 367 10.64 -30.87 41.74
C ARG A 367 11.48 -31.01 40.47
N VAL A 368 12.28 -30.01 40.14
CA VAL A 368 13.15 -30.01 38.97
C VAL A 368 14.21 -31.12 39.09
N GLU A 369 14.79 -31.33 40.26
CA GLU A 369 15.72 -32.43 40.50
C GLU A 369 15.10 -33.79 40.15
N ARG A 370 13.89 -34.07 40.66
CA ARG A 370 13.16 -35.29 40.33
C ARG A 370 12.92 -35.41 38.83
N MET A 371 12.55 -34.31 38.16
CA MET A 371 12.37 -34.30 36.72
C MET A 371 13.68 -34.62 35.96
N ILE A 372 14.82 -34.08 36.42
CA ILE A 372 16.14 -34.37 35.86
C ILE A 372 16.45 -35.87 36.01
N GLN A 373 16.28 -36.42 37.21
CA GLN A 373 16.62 -37.81 37.50
C GLN A 373 15.69 -38.82 36.80
N GLU A 374 14.38 -38.60 36.84
CA GLU A 374 13.37 -39.52 36.31
C GLU A 374 13.29 -39.48 34.77
N PHE A 375 13.24 -38.28 34.19
CA PHE A 375 12.96 -38.14 32.76
C PHE A 375 14.20 -37.98 31.91
N SER A 376 15.33 -37.51 32.46
CA SER A 376 16.51 -37.16 31.64
C SER A 376 17.74 -38.04 31.83
N LYS A 377 17.83 -38.81 32.93
CA LYS A 377 19.04 -39.54 33.34
C LYS A 377 20.30 -38.65 33.37
N LEU A 378 20.12 -37.34 33.51
CA LEU A 378 21.20 -36.36 33.62
C LEU A 378 21.54 -36.13 35.11
N SER A 379 22.73 -35.59 35.36
CA SER A 379 23.14 -35.23 36.72
C SER A 379 22.56 -33.86 37.12
N PRO A 380 22.08 -33.66 38.36
CA PRO A 380 21.63 -32.35 38.85
C PRO A 380 22.77 -31.42 39.30
N ASN A 381 24.04 -31.80 39.11
CA ASN A 381 25.19 -31.03 39.61
C ASN A 381 25.24 -29.58 39.09
N SER A 382 24.91 -29.36 37.81
CA SER A 382 24.87 -28.00 37.24
C SER A 382 23.79 -27.13 37.88
N LEU A 383 22.62 -27.72 38.18
CA LEU A 383 21.54 -27.06 38.91
C LEU A 383 22.00 -26.63 40.30
N TYR A 384 22.61 -27.54 41.07
CA TYR A 384 23.11 -27.22 42.42
C TYR A 384 24.20 -26.15 42.42
N ALA A 385 25.10 -26.19 41.43
CA ALA A 385 26.11 -25.16 41.27
C ALA A 385 25.49 -23.78 40.97
N ALA A 386 24.41 -23.72 40.21
CA ALA A 386 23.67 -22.49 39.94
C ALA A 386 22.93 -21.98 41.20
N VAL A 387 22.23 -22.85 41.93
CA VAL A 387 21.57 -22.52 43.21
C VAL A 387 22.58 -21.91 44.20
N ALA A 388 23.74 -22.55 44.35
CA ALA A 388 24.80 -22.05 45.23
C ALA A 388 25.32 -20.67 44.80
N LYS A 389 25.46 -20.42 43.48
CA LYS A 389 25.86 -19.11 42.95
C LYS A 389 24.83 -18.02 43.24
N VAL A 390 23.54 -18.31 43.07
CA VAL A 390 22.47 -17.37 43.41
C VAL A 390 22.52 -17.02 44.90
N ALA A 391 22.60 -18.04 45.77
CA ALA A 391 22.66 -17.84 47.22
C ALA A 391 23.89 -17.04 47.69
N ALA A 392 25.03 -17.22 47.02
CA ALA A 392 26.31 -16.56 47.30
C ALA A 392 26.41 -15.13 46.73
N CYS A 393 25.49 -14.71 45.84
CA CYS A 393 25.53 -13.38 45.23
C CYS A 393 25.21 -12.28 46.26
N ARG A 394 26.22 -11.52 46.70
CA ARG A 394 26.11 -10.48 47.75
C ARG A 394 26.96 -9.25 47.41
N GLY A 395 26.68 -8.12 48.06
CA GLY A 395 27.50 -6.91 48.00
C GLY A 395 27.73 -6.39 46.57
N THR A 396 28.99 -6.25 46.18
CA THR A 396 29.39 -5.71 44.86
C THR A 396 28.86 -6.55 43.68
N GLU A 397 28.74 -7.87 43.84
CA GLU A 397 28.19 -8.72 42.76
C GLU A 397 26.70 -8.44 42.52
N ARG A 398 25.94 -8.17 43.59
CA ARG A 398 24.55 -7.71 43.46
C ARG A 398 24.45 -6.39 42.71
N ALA A 399 25.33 -5.43 43.05
CA ALA A 399 25.36 -4.13 42.38
C ALA A 399 25.63 -4.26 40.87
N LYS A 400 26.60 -5.10 40.48
CA LYS A 400 26.88 -5.39 39.06
C LYS A 400 25.68 -6.02 38.34
N VAL A 401 25.03 -7.01 38.97
CA VAL A 401 23.85 -7.67 38.42
C VAL A 401 22.69 -6.68 38.26
N ALA A 402 22.43 -5.83 39.27
CA ALA A 402 21.37 -4.83 39.23
C ALA A 402 21.61 -3.75 38.15
N ALA A 403 22.86 -3.30 37.98
CA ALA A 403 23.24 -2.36 36.94
C ALA A 403 23.04 -2.95 35.53
N ARG A 404 23.52 -4.19 35.32
CA ARG A 404 23.28 -4.94 34.09
C ARG A 404 21.78 -5.12 33.83
N PHE A 405 21.02 -5.48 34.86
CA PHE A 405 19.58 -5.69 34.79
C PHE A 405 18.83 -4.46 34.31
N LEU A 406 19.11 -3.27 34.83
CA LEU A 406 18.45 -2.06 34.36
C LEU A 406 18.69 -1.82 32.86
N GLY A 407 19.93 -2.06 32.39
CA GLY A 407 20.29 -1.97 30.98
C GLY A 407 19.56 -3.00 30.11
N ASP A 408 19.60 -4.28 30.50
CA ASP A 408 18.93 -5.36 29.76
C ASP A 408 17.41 -5.17 29.76
N PHE A 409 16.84 -4.67 30.87
CA PHE A 409 15.43 -4.33 30.98
C PHE A 409 15.04 -3.18 30.05
N PHE A 410 15.84 -2.10 29.93
CA PHE A 410 15.55 -1.02 28.98
C PHE A 410 15.66 -1.49 27.53
N HIS A 411 16.61 -2.38 27.21
CA HIS A 411 16.67 -3.01 25.89
C HIS A 411 15.43 -3.83 25.58
N TYR A 412 14.99 -4.68 26.52
CA TYR A 412 13.78 -5.46 26.37
C TYR A 412 12.54 -4.58 26.27
N HIS A 413 12.43 -3.55 27.10
CA HIS A 413 11.34 -2.57 27.09
C HIS A 413 11.23 -1.90 25.71
N ARG A 414 12.32 -1.32 25.20
CA ARG A 414 12.33 -0.69 23.87
C ARG A 414 11.85 -1.63 22.78
N ASP A 415 12.36 -2.86 22.75
CA ASP A 415 12.02 -3.82 21.70
C ASP A 415 10.60 -4.37 21.88
N LEU A 416 10.09 -4.50 23.10
CA LEU A 416 8.70 -4.88 23.34
C LEU A 416 7.73 -3.78 22.90
N ARG A 417 7.98 -2.52 23.28
CA ARG A 417 7.19 -1.36 22.83
C ARG A 417 7.26 -1.19 21.32
N GLY A 418 8.44 -1.40 20.73
CA GLY A 418 8.61 -1.41 19.28
C GLY A 418 7.84 -2.53 18.58
N LEU A 419 7.76 -3.72 19.18
CA LEU A 419 6.96 -4.82 18.66
C LEU A 419 5.46 -4.52 18.72
N GLU A 420 4.98 -3.91 19.80
CA GLU A 420 3.58 -3.48 19.96
C GLU A 420 3.19 -2.47 18.87
N THR A 421 4.01 -1.42 18.66
CA THR A 421 3.80 -0.46 17.57
C THR A 421 3.82 -1.13 16.21
N LEU A 422 4.77 -2.04 15.97
CA LEU A 422 4.84 -2.78 14.72
C LEU A 422 3.61 -3.67 14.50
N ASN A 423 3.14 -4.38 15.52
CA ASN A 423 1.93 -5.22 15.43
C ASN A 423 0.72 -4.37 15.00
N GLY A 424 0.50 -3.22 15.64
CA GLY A 424 -0.59 -2.32 15.24
C GLY A 424 -0.45 -1.81 13.80
N ALA A 425 0.77 -1.50 13.35
CA ALA A 425 1.01 -1.05 11.97
C ALA A 425 0.89 -2.18 10.94
N LEU A 426 1.15 -3.43 11.30
CA LEU A 426 0.96 -4.54 10.36
C LEU A 426 -0.52 -4.73 10.01
N ASP A 427 -1.44 -4.37 10.91
CA ASP A 427 -2.88 -4.46 10.63
C ASP A 427 -3.36 -3.46 9.58
N SER A 428 -2.63 -2.36 9.36
CA SER A 428 -2.95 -1.38 8.31
C SER A 428 -2.57 -1.83 6.90
N VAL A 429 -1.91 -2.99 6.73
CA VAL A 429 -1.47 -3.49 5.42
C VAL A 429 -2.33 -4.66 4.96
N ASN A 430 -2.87 -4.61 3.74
CA ASN A 430 -3.57 -5.71 3.10
C ASN A 430 -2.72 -6.28 1.96
N ILE A 431 -2.05 -7.42 2.18
CA ILE A 431 -1.34 -8.11 1.09
C ILE A 431 -2.41 -8.80 0.25
N VAL A 432 -2.68 -8.30 -0.95
CA VAL A 432 -3.79 -8.75 -1.80
C VAL A 432 -3.37 -9.97 -2.60
N PRO A 433 -3.92 -11.18 -2.35
CA PRO A 433 -3.56 -12.38 -3.12
C PRO A 433 -4.44 -12.59 -4.35
N ASN A 434 -5.58 -11.88 -4.44
CA ASN A 434 -6.58 -12.06 -5.47
C ASN A 434 -6.32 -11.10 -6.64
N GLU A 435 -6.05 -11.64 -7.83
CA GLU A 435 -5.81 -10.86 -9.06
C GLU A 435 -6.94 -9.86 -9.35
N ARG A 436 -8.21 -10.22 -9.07
CA ARG A 436 -9.35 -9.32 -9.28
C ARG A 436 -9.35 -8.12 -8.34
N LEU A 437 -8.99 -8.33 -7.07
CA LEU A 437 -8.85 -7.22 -6.12
C LEU A 437 -7.61 -6.39 -6.43
N GLN A 438 -6.51 -7.02 -6.85
CA GLN A 438 -5.32 -6.29 -7.32
C GLN A 438 -5.67 -5.40 -8.50
N GLU A 439 -6.38 -5.92 -9.50
CA GLU A 439 -6.79 -5.14 -10.67
C GLU A 439 -7.69 -3.97 -10.28
N LEU A 440 -8.66 -4.19 -9.38
CA LEU A 440 -9.51 -3.12 -8.88
C LEU A 440 -8.71 -2.02 -8.16
N SER A 441 -7.79 -2.40 -7.27
CA SER A 441 -6.93 -1.45 -6.56
C SER A 441 -5.96 -0.75 -7.52
N ARG A 442 -5.42 -1.46 -8.53
CA ARG A 442 -4.52 -0.89 -9.55
C ARG A 442 -5.22 0.15 -10.40
N VAL A 443 -6.40 -0.21 -10.92
CA VAL A 443 -7.23 0.67 -11.76
C VAL A 443 -7.65 1.93 -11.01
N ASN A 444 -7.90 1.82 -9.68
CA ASN A 444 -8.21 2.96 -8.83
C ASN A 444 -6.97 3.71 -8.29
N GLY A 445 -5.75 3.28 -8.63
CA GLY A 445 -4.51 3.91 -8.14
C GLY A 445 -4.26 3.76 -6.64
N THR A 446 -4.86 2.75 -6.00
CA THR A 446 -4.74 2.45 -4.57
C THR A 446 -3.86 1.23 -4.26
N LEU A 447 -3.41 0.50 -5.28
CA LEU A 447 -2.48 -0.62 -5.13
C LEU A 447 -1.02 -0.13 -5.04
N TYR A 448 -0.33 -0.54 -3.97
CA TYR A 448 1.11 -0.39 -3.83
C TYR A 448 1.84 -1.64 -4.32
N GLU A 449 2.40 -1.57 -5.52
CA GLU A 449 3.18 -2.65 -6.11
C GLU A 449 4.66 -2.52 -5.74
N PHE A 450 5.18 -3.47 -4.97
CA PHE A 450 6.61 -3.61 -4.69
C PHE A 450 7.15 -4.75 -5.54
N LEU A 451 7.78 -4.37 -6.64
CA LEU A 451 8.26 -5.26 -7.68
C LEU A 451 9.79 -5.33 -7.68
N LEU A 452 10.34 -6.36 -8.31
CA LEU A 452 11.77 -6.38 -8.62
C LEU A 452 12.05 -5.44 -9.80
N PRO A 453 13.28 -4.90 -9.95
CA PRO A 453 13.60 -3.98 -11.06
C PRO A 453 13.27 -4.53 -12.46
N GLU A 454 13.43 -5.83 -12.67
CA GLU A 454 13.10 -6.52 -13.94
C GLU A 454 11.58 -6.59 -14.22
N GLU A 455 10.74 -6.38 -13.21
CA GLU A 455 9.28 -6.42 -13.27
C GLU A 455 8.65 -5.01 -13.41
N GLU A 456 9.36 -3.95 -12.99
CA GLU A 456 8.88 -2.55 -13.01
C GLU A 456 8.69 -1.98 -14.44
N GLU A 457 9.54 -2.34 -15.40
CA GLU A 457 9.46 -1.81 -16.78
C GLU A 457 8.14 -2.16 -17.49
N LYS A 458 7.40 -3.16 -17.01
CA LYS A 458 6.12 -3.58 -17.60
C LYS A 458 4.89 -2.85 -17.03
N THR A 459 5.01 -2.13 -15.92
CA THR A 459 3.87 -1.56 -15.18
C THR A 459 3.72 -0.04 -15.32
N ASP A 460 4.82 0.71 -15.46
CA ASP A 460 4.76 2.20 -15.54
C ASP A 460 3.98 2.70 -16.78
N SER A 461 3.93 1.95 -17.88
CA SER A 461 3.18 2.32 -19.09
C SER A 461 1.65 2.23 -18.94
N ASP A 462 1.14 1.54 -17.91
CA ASP A 462 -0.29 1.30 -17.75
C ASP A 462 -0.98 2.35 -16.87
N ARG A 463 -0.24 3.25 -16.20
CA ARG A 463 -0.83 4.22 -15.29
C ARG A 463 -1.67 5.26 -16.04
N VAL A 464 -2.98 5.27 -15.79
CA VAL A 464 -3.90 6.27 -16.33
C VAL A 464 -3.72 7.60 -15.59
N LEU A 465 -3.45 8.66 -16.33
CA LEU A 465 -3.28 10.02 -15.79
C LEU A 465 -4.59 10.79 -15.79
N ARG A 466 -5.34 10.66 -16.89
CA ARG A 466 -6.57 11.40 -17.15
C ARG A 466 -7.42 10.67 -18.19
N HIS A 467 -8.65 11.12 -18.37
CA HIS A 467 -9.56 10.48 -19.33
C HIS A 467 -10.48 11.48 -20.01
N VAL A 468 -10.81 11.18 -21.26
CA VAL A 468 -11.77 11.92 -22.09
C VAL A 468 -12.99 11.06 -22.30
N VAL A 469 -14.16 11.56 -21.93
CA VAL A 469 -15.46 10.91 -22.11
C VAL A 469 -16.20 11.53 -23.29
N LEU A 470 -16.83 10.70 -24.10
CA LEU A 470 -17.80 11.11 -25.11
C LEU A 470 -19.12 10.40 -24.86
N LYS A 471 -20.20 11.18 -24.71
CA LYS A 471 -21.57 10.67 -24.75
C LYS A 471 -22.22 11.05 -26.08
N ALA A 472 -22.77 10.06 -26.77
CA ALA A 472 -23.56 10.24 -27.98
C ALA A 472 -24.99 9.81 -27.71
N ASP A 473 -25.88 10.79 -27.61
CA ASP A 473 -27.28 10.64 -27.21
C ASP A 473 -28.22 10.72 -28.42
N VAL A 474 -29.21 9.82 -28.50
CA VAL A 474 -30.16 9.76 -29.60
C VAL A 474 -31.37 10.63 -29.31
N ARG A 475 -31.73 11.53 -30.22
CA ARG A 475 -32.85 12.45 -29.99
C ARG A 475 -34.19 11.80 -30.22
N ASP A 476 -35.14 12.12 -29.33
CA ASP A 476 -36.53 11.67 -29.39
C ASP A 476 -36.64 10.14 -29.60
N SER A 477 -35.71 9.37 -29.04
CA SER A 477 -35.59 7.92 -29.24
C SER A 477 -36.87 7.15 -28.89
N THR A 478 -37.61 7.59 -27.86
CA THR A 478 -38.90 6.98 -27.52
C THR A 478 -39.94 7.17 -28.63
N ARG A 479 -39.97 8.34 -29.28
CA ARG A 479 -40.85 8.61 -30.43
C ARG A 479 -40.40 7.80 -31.64
N LEU A 480 -39.08 7.76 -31.88
CA LEU A 480 -38.46 6.99 -32.96
C LEU A 480 -38.78 5.48 -32.83
N THR A 481 -38.66 4.94 -31.62
CA THR A 481 -38.99 3.55 -31.28
C THR A 481 -40.46 3.24 -31.57
N ARG A 482 -41.39 4.11 -31.15
CA ARG A 482 -42.83 3.96 -31.45
C ARG A 482 -43.09 3.96 -32.96
N MET A 483 -42.54 4.93 -33.69
CA MET A 483 -42.70 5.01 -35.14
C MET A 483 -42.16 3.78 -35.88
N MET A 484 -41.08 3.16 -35.38
CA MET A 484 -40.55 1.92 -35.93
C MET A 484 -41.47 0.73 -35.67
N MET A 485 -41.96 0.60 -34.43
CA MET A 485 -42.92 -0.44 -34.06
C MET A 485 -44.22 -0.34 -34.88
N ASP A 486 -44.74 0.87 -35.06
CA ASP A 486 -45.95 1.13 -35.87
C ASP A 486 -45.75 0.75 -37.36
N LYS A 487 -44.50 0.79 -37.85
CA LYS A 487 -44.10 0.35 -39.19
C LYS A 487 -43.70 -1.13 -39.27
N GLY A 488 -43.85 -1.89 -38.17
CA GLY A 488 -43.48 -3.31 -38.09
C GLY A 488 -41.97 -3.58 -38.09
N LEU A 489 -41.15 -2.57 -37.77
CA LEU A 489 -39.69 -2.67 -37.71
C LEU A 489 -39.21 -2.98 -36.29
N ASN A 490 -38.05 -3.64 -36.16
CA ASN A 490 -37.40 -3.91 -34.87
C ASN A 490 -36.45 -2.74 -34.49
N PRO A 491 -36.77 -1.95 -33.46
CA PRO A 491 -35.93 -0.82 -33.04
C PRO A 491 -34.55 -1.24 -32.55
N ALA A 492 -34.43 -2.38 -31.87
CA ALA A 492 -33.14 -2.87 -31.35
C ALA A 492 -32.17 -3.20 -32.49
N SER A 493 -32.65 -3.95 -33.49
CA SER A 493 -31.85 -4.22 -34.70
C SER A 493 -31.52 -2.94 -35.46
N TYR A 494 -32.44 -1.97 -35.47
CA TYR A 494 -32.21 -0.68 -36.10
C TYR A 494 -31.07 0.11 -35.44
N PHE A 495 -31.09 0.27 -34.12
CA PHE A 495 -30.03 1.00 -33.40
C PHE A 495 -28.68 0.26 -33.47
N SER A 496 -28.68 -1.07 -33.35
CA SER A 496 -27.43 -1.85 -33.48
C SER A 496 -26.79 -1.66 -34.85
N LEU A 497 -27.52 -1.88 -35.94
CA LEU A 497 -26.95 -1.89 -37.29
C LEU A 497 -26.57 -0.49 -37.81
N ASN A 498 -27.34 0.54 -37.44
CA ASN A 498 -27.17 1.88 -38.00
C ASN A 498 -26.40 2.84 -37.09
N PHE A 499 -26.17 2.47 -35.82
CA PHE A 499 -25.47 3.31 -34.86
C PHE A 499 -24.41 2.54 -34.08
N TYR A 500 -24.77 1.55 -33.25
CA TYR A 500 -23.81 0.93 -32.34
C TYR A 500 -22.69 0.14 -33.04
N ASP A 501 -23.02 -0.74 -33.99
CA ASP A 501 -22.02 -1.57 -34.68
C ASP A 501 -21.06 -0.75 -35.54
N PRO A 502 -21.51 0.26 -36.32
CA PRO A 502 -20.61 1.17 -37.01
C PRO A 502 -19.65 1.91 -36.06
N VAL A 503 -20.15 2.41 -34.92
CA VAL A 503 -19.32 3.11 -33.92
C VAL A 503 -18.31 2.16 -33.27
N ASN A 504 -18.72 0.94 -32.90
CA ASN A 504 -17.84 -0.07 -32.31
C ASN A 504 -16.63 -0.39 -33.22
N LYS A 505 -16.82 -0.38 -34.54
CA LYS A 505 -15.74 -0.62 -35.52
C LYS A 505 -14.69 0.51 -35.56
N LEU A 506 -15.02 1.71 -35.09
CA LEU A 506 -14.08 2.83 -35.03
C LEU A 506 -13.19 2.79 -33.78
N LEU A 507 -13.62 2.15 -32.70
CA LEU A 507 -13.00 2.33 -31.36
C LEU A 507 -11.50 2.03 -31.33
N ALA A 508 -11.10 0.88 -31.88
CA ALA A 508 -9.70 0.46 -31.92
C ALA A 508 -8.79 1.46 -32.65
N LYS A 509 -9.28 2.10 -33.72
CA LYS A 509 -8.53 3.09 -34.52
C LYS A 509 -8.16 4.34 -33.72
N TYR A 510 -8.96 4.69 -32.71
CA TYR A 510 -8.76 5.90 -31.90
C TYR A 510 -8.23 5.61 -30.49
N ASN A 511 -7.91 4.35 -30.18
CA ASN A 511 -7.63 3.89 -28.82
C ASN A 511 -8.78 4.25 -27.84
N ALA A 512 -10.01 4.18 -28.33
CA ALA A 512 -11.20 4.42 -27.54
C ALA A 512 -11.77 3.09 -27.03
N GLN A 513 -12.43 3.14 -25.88
CA GLN A 513 -13.15 2.00 -25.30
C GLN A 513 -14.60 2.39 -25.05
N LYS A 514 -15.48 1.38 -25.10
CA LYS A 514 -16.88 1.54 -24.75
C LYS A 514 -17.03 1.40 -23.24
N VAL A 515 -17.60 2.41 -22.58
CA VAL A 515 -17.82 2.40 -21.13
C VAL A 515 -19.09 1.61 -20.82
N PHE A 516 -20.25 2.04 -21.33
CA PHE A 516 -21.51 1.28 -21.27
C PHE A 516 -22.56 1.85 -22.27
N LEU A 517 -23.71 1.17 -22.39
CA LEU A 517 -24.90 1.68 -23.08
C LEU A 517 -25.91 2.17 -22.06
N GLU A 518 -26.37 3.41 -22.17
CA GLU A 518 -27.36 4.01 -21.29
C GLU A 518 -28.65 4.26 -22.08
N GLY A 519 -29.60 3.32 -21.99
CA GLY A 519 -30.80 3.37 -22.83
C GLY A 519 -30.44 3.34 -24.32
N ASP A 520 -30.62 4.49 -24.98
CA ASP A 520 -30.33 4.75 -26.39
C ASP A 520 -28.98 5.43 -26.64
N ALA A 521 -28.31 5.93 -25.61
CA ALA A 521 -27.01 6.59 -25.71
C ALA A 521 -25.83 5.60 -25.64
N ILE A 522 -24.74 5.95 -26.32
CA ILE A 522 -23.44 5.27 -26.20
C ILE A 522 -22.43 6.18 -25.50
N ILE A 523 -21.74 5.63 -24.51
CA ILE A 523 -20.68 6.33 -23.78
C ILE A 523 -19.34 5.67 -24.08
N LEU A 524 -18.39 6.48 -24.53
CA LEU A 524 -17.04 6.09 -24.92
C LEU A 524 -16.02 6.84 -24.06
N ALA A 525 -14.85 6.25 -23.87
CA ALA A 525 -13.73 6.89 -23.20
C ALA A 525 -12.41 6.66 -23.96
N ILE A 526 -11.52 7.65 -23.91
CA ILE A 526 -10.09 7.48 -24.22
C ILE A 526 -9.33 7.77 -22.92
N LEU A 527 -8.47 6.84 -22.51
CA LEU A 527 -7.62 6.97 -21.33
C LEU A 527 -6.24 7.45 -21.79
N GLU A 528 -5.71 8.52 -21.20
CA GLU A 528 -4.31 8.90 -21.41
C GLU A 528 -3.44 8.26 -20.34
N ARG A 529 -2.45 7.49 -20.76
CA ARG A 529 -1.50 6.81 -19.86
C ARG A 529 -0.14 7.51 -19.84
N GLU A 530 0.61 7.24 -18.78
CA GLU A 530 1.98 7.73 -18.65
C GLU A 530 2.88 7.15 -19.77
N GLY A 531 3.61 8.02 -20.47
CA GLY A 531 4.46 7.64 -21.60
C GLY A 531 3.79 7.58 -22.98
N GLU A 532 2.46 7.69 -23.06
CA GLU A 532 1.74 7.72 -24.34
C GLU A 532 1.71 9.12 -24.99
N PRO A 533 1.56 9.22 -26.33
CA PRO A 533 1.34 10.49 -27.00
C PRO A 533 0.08 11.20 -26.48
N VAL A 534 0.24 12.45 -26.07
CA VAL A 534 -0.82 13.29 -25.50
C VAL A 534 -1.72 13.83 -26.62
N LEU A 535 -2.65 12.99 -27.10
CA LEU A 535 -3.55 13.28 -28.23
C LEU A 535 -5.00 12.80 -27.98
N ALA A 536 -5.42 12.58 -26.73
CA ALA A 536 -6.72 11.97 -26.47
C ALA A 536 -7.90 12.87 -26.87
N VAL A 537 -7.84 14.18 -26.60
CA VAL A 537 -8.95 15.08 -26.92
C VAL A 537 -9.08 15.28 -28.42
N SER A 538 -7.96 15.48 -29.12
CA SER A 538 -7.91 15.64 -30.57
C SER A 538 -8.42 14.39 -31.30
N ARG A 539 -8.01 13.20 -30.87
CA ARG A 539 -8.56 11.92 -31.36
C ARG A 539 -10.04 11.79 -31.07
N MET A 540 -10.49 12.15 -29.87
CA MET A 540 -11.91 12.13 -29.52
C MET A 540 -12.74 13.07 -30.40
N CYS A 541 -12.22 14.26 -30.73
CA CYS A 541 -12.89 15.21 -31.63
C CYS A 541 -13.08 14.63 -33.04
N VAL A 542 -12.08 13.92 -33.55
CA VAL A 542 -12.17 13.25 -34.87
C VAL A 542 -13.16 12.09 -34.81
N LEU A 543 -13.07 11.25 -33.78
CA LEU A 543 -14.01 10.15 -33.57
C LEU A 543 -15.46 10.67 -33.53
N ALA A 544 -15.73 11.70 -32.72
CA ALA A 544 -17.03 12.34 -32.63
C ALA A 544 -17.56 12.80 -33.99
N ARG A 545 -16.70 13.39 -34.82
CA ARG A 545 -17.08 13.83 -36.16
C ARG A 545 -17.37 12.66 -37.09
N GLU A 546 -16.54 11.62 -37.08
CA GLU A 546 -16.79 10.41 -37.89
C GLU A 546 -18.10 9.72 -37.47
N ILE A 547 -18.47 9.73 -36.18
CA ILE A 547 -19.77 9.24 -35.71
C ILE A 547 -20.93 10.01 -36.36
N ILE A 548 -20.86 11.35 -36.36
CA ILE A 548 -21.88 12.20 -37.02
C ILE A 548 -21.93 11.96 -38.54
N GLU A 549 -20.77 11.80 -39.19
CA GLU A 549 -20.68 11.51 -40.63
C GLU A 549 -21.32 10.17 -41.00
N ILE A 550 -21.06 9.12 -40.20
CA ILE A 550 -21.68 7.80 -40.38
C ILE A 550 -23.21 7.91 -40.30
N VAL A 551 -23.71 8.54 -39.24
CA VAL A 551 -25.16 8.68 -39.00
C VAL A 551 -25.81 9.50 -40.11
N ARG A 552 -25.15 10.57 -40.57
CA ARG A 552 -25.59 11.35 -41.73
C ARG A 552 -25.67 10.51 -43.00
N GLY A 553 -24.66 9.67 -43.26
CA GLY A 553 -24.66 8.75 -44.40
C GLY A 553 -25.81 7.76 -44.36
N TYR A 554 -26.07 7.17 -43.19
CA TYR A 554 -27.23 6.29 -42.99
C TYR A 554 -28.54 7.05 -43.17
N ASN A 555 -28.70 8.24 -42.62
CA ASN A 555 -29.91 9.04 -42.79
C ASN A 555 -30.26 9.32 -44.25
N GLN A 556 -29.25 9.53 -45.11
CA GLN A 556 -29.45 9.70 -46.56
C GLN A 556 -29.97 8.42 -47.23
N LEU A 557 -29.48 7.25 -46.82
CA LEU A 557 -29.98 5.96 -47.31
C LEU A 557 -31.41 5.71 -46.82
N MET A 558 -31.65 5.96 -45.54
CA MET A 558 -32.92 5.78 -44.85
C MET A 558 -34.05 6.64 -45.42
N GLN A 559 -33.75 7.87 -45.80
CA GLN A 559 -34.70 8.79 -46.41
C GLN A 559 -35.23 8.28 -47.75
N ARG A 560 -34.40 7.58 -48.54
CA ARG A 560 -34.83 6.96 -49.81
C ARG A 560 -35.82 5.82 -49.59
N SER A 561 -35.80 5.19 -48.41
CA SER A 561 -36.66 4.08 -48.04
C SER A 561 -37.84 4.49 -47.15
N GLY A 562 -38.10 5.79 -46.96
CA GLY A 562 -39.23 6.30 -46.16
C GLY A 562 -39.14 5.95 -44.67
N MET A 563 -37.94 5.62 -44.18
CA MET A 563 -37.70 5.24 -42.80
C MET A 563 -37.23 6.47 -41.97
N PRO A 564 -37.48 6.48 -40.65
CA PRO A 564 -37.17 7.65 -39.84
C PRO A 564 -35.66 7.88 -39.68
N GLN A 565 -35.26 9.14 -39.53
CA GLN A 565 -33.87 9.56 -39.37
C GLN A 565 -33.41 9.45 -37.92
N LEU A 566 -32.12 9.16 -37.74
CA LEU A 566 -31.44 9.18 -36.47
C LEU A 566 -30.81 10.56 -36.23
N GLU A 567 -31.23 11.24 -35.18
CA GLU A 567 -30.65 12.51 -34.75
C GLU A 567 -29.80 12.25 -33.51
N LEU A 568 -28.62 12.87 -33.44
CA LEU A 568 -27.70 12.73 -32.31
C LEU A 568 -27.36 14.09 -31.70
N GLY A 569 -26.96 14.09 -30.43
CA GLY A 569 -26.10 15.13 -29.89
C GLY A 569 -24.94 14.52 -29.13
N LEU A 570 -23.74 15.07 -29.35
CA LEU A 570 -22.51 14.57 -28.74
C LEU A 570 -21.95 15.58 -27.75
N GLY A 571 -21.47 15.08 -26.62
CA GLY A 571 -20.79 15.82 -25.57
C GLY A 571 -19.43 15.21 -25.28
N ILE A 572 -18.36 16.00 -25.35
CA ILE A 572 -16.98 15.60 -25.04
C ILE A 572 -16.52 16.29 -23.76
N THR A 573 -16.04 15.52 -22.79
CA THR A 573 -15.55 16.06 -21.52
C THR A 573 -14.18 15.49 -21.20
N LEU A 574 -13.23 16.34 -20.88
CA LEU A 574 -11.97 15.94 -20.25
C LEU A 574 -12.08 16.10 -18.73
N GLN A 575 -11.66 15.07 -18.00
CA GLN A 575 -11.36 15.18 -16.57
C GLN A 575 -9.85 15.01 -16.37
N GLU A 576 -9.23 15.96 -15.65
CA GLU A 576 -7.78 16.00 -15.38
C GLU A 576 -7.34 15.01 -14.27
N SER A 577 -8.06 13.90 -14.12
CA SER A 577 -7.78 12.82 -13.17
C SER A 577 -8.11 11.46 -13.78
N ALA A 578 -7.51 10.39 -13.26
CA ALA A 578 -7.95 9.04 -13.59
C ALA A 578 -9.43 8.84 -13.20
N PRO A 579 -10.19 8.02 -13.96
CA PRO A 579 -11.53 7.62 -13.55
C PRO A 579 -11.47 6.64 -12.37
N LEU A 580 -12.52 6.61 -11.56
CA LEU A 580 -12.73 5.56 -10.55
C LEU A 580 -13.54 4.42 -11.16
N TYR A 581 -13.38 3.21 -10.63
CA TYR A 581 -14.10 2.04 -11.09
C TYR A 581 -14.69 1.25 -9.92
N LEU A 582 -15.93 0.80 -10.13
CA LEU A 582 -16.59 -0.24 -9.34
C LEU A 582 -16.60 -1.56 -10.10
N MET A 583 -16.61 -2.67 -9.37
CA MET A 583 -16.79 -4.00 -9.94
C MET A 583 -18.20 -4.52 -9.67
N ASP A 584 -18.94 -4.85 -10.73
CA ASP A 584 -20.16 -5.64 -10.67
C ASP A 584 -19.96 -6.96 -11.43
N GLY A 585 -19.69 -8.05 -10.71
CA GLY A 585 -19.25 -9.30 -11.35
C GLY A 585 -17.99 -9.09 -12.21
N GLU A 586 -18.02 -9.51 -13.46
CA GLU A 586 -16.90 -9.29 -14.41
C GLU A 586 -16.96 -7.93 -15.12
N HIS A 587 -17.95 -7.09 -14.79
CA HIS A 587 -18.14 -5.79 -15.42
C HIS A 587 -17.53 -4.66 -14.58
N GLN A 588 -16.70 -3.85 -15.22
CA GLN A 588 -16.19 -2.60 -14.67
C GLN A 588 -17.19 -1.48 -14.93
N ILE A 589 -17.59 -0.77 -13.87
CA ILE A 589 -18.46 0.40 -13.95
C ILE A 589 -17.62 1.63 -13.63
N MET A 590 -17.42 2.48 -14.64
CA MET A 590 -16.71 3.75 -14.46
C MET A 590 -17.54 4.74 -13.65
N ILE A 591 -16.92 5.38 -12.67
CA ILE A 591 -17.41 6.55 -11.97
C ILE A 591 -16.51 7.74 -12.32
N SER A 592 -17.13 8.77 -12.89
CA SER A 592 -16.45 10.03 -13.19
C SER A 592 -17.46 11.17 -13.33
N GLU A 593 -17.07 12.36 -12.88
CA GLU A 593 -17.81 13.60 -13.14
C GLU A 593 -17.95 13.88 -14.64
N ALA A 594 -16.98 13.43 -15.45
CA ALA A 594 -17.03 13.59 -16.90
C ALA A 594 -18.19 12.86 -17.56
N LEU A 595 -18.72 11.79 -16.94
CA LEU A 595 -19.93 11.12 -17.41
C LEU A 595 -21.13 12.07 -17.31
N ASN A 596 -21.33 12.69 -16.15
CA ASN A 596 -22.43 13.61 -15.87
C ASN A 596 -22.34 14.90 -16.72
N GLU A 597 -21.13 15.43 -16.89
CA GLU A 597 -20.93 16.62 -17.71
C GLU A 597 -21.12 16.31 -19.20
N SER A 598 -20.61 15.17 -19.69
CA SER A 598 -20.82 14.77 -21.09
C SER A 598 -22.30 14.59 -21.43
N ASP A 599 -23.12 14.08 -20.51
CA ASP A 599 -24.58 14.05 -20.62
C ASP A 599 -25.18 15.43 -20.82
N ARG A 600 -24.87 16.39 -19.93
CA ARG A 600 -25.33 17.78 -20.06
C ARG A 600 -24.91 18.42 -21.38
N LEU A 601 -23.65 18.26 -21.80
CA LEU A 601 -23.14 18.81 -23.06
C LEU A 601 -23.79 18.19 -24.29
N SER A 602 -24.07 16.89 -24.19
CA SER A 602 -24.78 16.13 -25.22
C SER A 602 -26.27 16.38 -25.19
N SER A 603 -26.86 17.19 -24.31
CA SER A 603 -28.33 17.38 -24.21
C SER A 603 -28.90 18.44 -25.17
N CYS A 604 -30.19 18.35 -25.47
CA CYS A 604 -30.92 19.37 -26.23
C CYS A 604 -32.27 19.70 -25.57
N ASN A 605 -32.43 20.93 -25.13
CA ASN A 605 -33.64 21.39 -24.47
C ASN A 605 -34.79 21.56 -25.48
N LYS A 606 -35.98 21.04 -25.15
CA LYS A 606 -37.17 21.07 -26.03
C LYS A 606 -37.57 22.49 -26.47
N ARG A 607 -37.42 23.48 -25.59
CA ARG A 607 -37.78 24.87 -25.90
C ARG A 607 -36.73 25.51 -26.80
N ALA A 608 -35.45 25.31 -26.51
CA ALA A 608 -34.37 25.73 -27.37
C ALA A 608 -34.48 25.08 -28.76
N ARG A 609 -34.84 23.79 -28.84
CA ARG A 609 -35.12 23.09 -30.11
C ARG A 609 -36.17 23.80 -30.94
N ARG A 610 -37.34 24.10 -30.38
CA ARG A 610 -38.44 24.78 -31.12
C ARG A 610 -38.03 26.14 -31.69
N VAL A 611 -37.19 26.88 -30.97
CA VAL A 611 -36.73 28.21 -31.39
C VAL A 611 -35.59 28.12 -32.39
N MET A 612 -34.61 27.26 -32.13
CA MET A 612 -33.35 27.22 -32.88
C MET A 612 -33.39 26.31 -34.11
N GLU A 613 -34.22 25.26 -34.14
CA GLU A 613 -34.29 24.32 -35.28
C GLU A 613 -34.67 25.02 -36.61
N PRO A 614 -35.67 25.93 -36.67
CA PRO A 614 -35.96 26.71 -37.89
C PRO A 614 -34.86 27.72 -38.25
N LEU A 615 -34.04 28.08 -37.27
CA LEU A 615 -32.98 29.09 -37.33
C LEU A 615 -31.59 28.48 -37.51
N ALA A 616 -31.50 27.14 -37.53
CA ALA A 616 -30.25 26.41 -37.55
C ALA A 616 -29.57 26.60 -38.91
N GLY A 617 -28.45 27.32 -38.89
CA GLY A 617 -27.54 27.45 -40.03
C GLY A 617 -26.52 26.31 -40.06
N MET A 618 -25.27 26.65 -40.33
CA MET A 618 -24.15 25.68 -40.43
C MET A 618 -23.63 25.20 -39.05
N PHE A 619 -24.21 25.68 -37.96
CA PHE A 619 -23.83 25.35 -36.60
C PHE A 619 -24.96 24.64 -35.87
N HIS A 620 -24.59 23.63 -35.10
CA HIS A 620 -25.50 22.65 -34.52
C HIS A 620 -25.54 22.70 -32.99
N VAL A 621 -24.69 23.52 -32.37
CA VAL A 621 -24.60 23.72 -30.92
C VAL A 621 -24.88 25.18 -30.55
N TYR A 622 -25.73 25.43 -29.56
CA TYR A 622 -25.87 26.74 -28.92
C TYR A 622 -26.12 26.55 -27.42
N ALA A 623 -25.63 27.48 -26.61
CA ALA A 623 -25.84 27.49 -25.17
C ALA A 623 -26.34 28.88 -24.75
N PHE A 624 -27.32 28.93 -23.84
CA PHE A 624 -27.96 30.18 -23.42
C PHE A 624 -28.07 30.24 -21.90
N GLN A 625 -27.76 31.37 -21.28
CA GLN A 625 -27.96 31.57 -19.85
C GLN A 625 -29.33 32.21 -19.59
N THR A 626 -30.14 31.62 -18.71
CA THR A 626 -31.54 32.05 -18.47
C THR A 626 -31.81 32.72 -17.14
N ALA A 627 -30.85 32.68 -16.21
CA ALA A 627 -30.91 33.35 -14.91
C ALA A 627 -29.54 33.88 -14.52
N GLU A 628 -29.48 34.79 -13.54
CA GLU A 628 -28.21 35.15 -12.91
C GLU A 628 -27.73 34.00 -12.01
N LEU A 629 -26.40 33.84 -11.93
CA LEU A 629 -25.78 32.81 -11.13
C LEU A 629 -25.64 33.30 -9.69
N ASP A 630 -26.19 32.55 -8.75
CA ASP A 630 -25.90 32.73 -7.32
C ASP A 630 -24.41 32.45 -7.07
N ALA A 631 -23.82 33.09 -6.06
CA ALA A 631 -22.39 32.98 -5.76
C ALA A 631 -21.91 31.53 -5.52
N ASP A 632 -22.80 30.66 -5.04
CA ASP A 632 -22.56 29.24 -4.77
C ASP A 632 -23.31 28.28 -5.73
N GLY A 633 -23.99 28.82 -6.76
CA GLY A 633 -24.80 28.03 -7.70
C GLY A 633 -23.96 27.35 -8.77
N ASN A 634 -24.34 26.12 -9.17
CA ASN A 634 -23.67 25.44 -10.28
C ASN A 634 -23.91 26.20 -11.60
N PRO A 635 -22.84 26.66 -12.28
CA PRO A 635 -22.93 27.40 -13.54
C PRO A 635 -23.71 26.69 -14.65
N GLU A 636 -23.80 25.36 -14.61
CA GLU A 636 -24.54 24.57 -15.61
C GLU A 636 -26.05 24.56 -15.37
N ASP A 637 -26.54 24.84 -14.16
CA ASP A 637 -27.97 24.75 -13.82
C ASP A 637 -28.81 25.86 -14.47
N VAL A 638 -28.17 26.97 -14.83
CA VAL A 638 -28.80 28.12 -15.49
C VAL A 638 -28.65 28.11 -17.02
N ILE A 639 -27.92 27.13 -17.56
CA ILE A 639 -27.66 27.02 -19.01
C ILE A 639 -28.72 26.13 -19.67
N ILE A 640 -29.33 26.66 -20.73
CA ILE A 640 -30.15 25.90 -21.66
C ILE A 640 -29.31 25.56 -22.90
N ASN A 641 -29.27 24.27 -23.24
CA ASN A 641 -28.50 23.74 -24.36
C ASN A 641 -29.38 23.45 -25.58
N PHE A 642 -28.88 23.79 -26.76
CA PHE A 642 -29.32 23.25 -28.04
C PHE A 642 -28.16 22.47 -28.64
N ASN A 643 -28.33 21.18 -28.88
CA ASN A 643 -27.33 20.34 -29.54
C ASN A 643 -28.06 19.36 -30.46
N LEU A 644 -28.10 19.64 -31.76
CA LEU A 644 -28.84 18.83 -32.74
C LEU A 644 -27.95 18.54 -33.95
N GLY A 645 -27.36 17.35 -33.99
CA GLY A 645 -26.31 16.97 -34.94
C GLY A 645 -24.94 17.58 -34.63
N GLY A 646 -24.78 18.14 -33.43
CA GLY A 646 -23.60 18.87 -32.98
C GLY A 646 -22.70 18.06 -32.04
N ILE A 647 -21.50 18.59 -31.83
CA ILE A 647 -20.50 18.05 -30.92
C ILE A 647 -20.05 19.21 -30.03
N ARG A 648 -20.44 19.20 -28.76
CA ARG A 648 -20.01 20.19 -27.76
C ARG A 648 -18.90 19.63 -26.89
N MET A 649 -17.92 20.45 -26.51
CA MET A 649 -16.91 20.06 -25.52
C MET A 649 -16.83 21.01 -24.33
N ASN A 650 -16.35 20.53 -23.18
CA ASN A 650 -16.06 21.38 -22.04
C ASN A 650 -14.78 22.22 -22.24
N GLU A 651 -14.60 23.22 -21.38
CA GLU A 651 -13.46 24.12 -21.45
C GLU A 651 -12.13 23.38 -21.21
N ALA A 652 -12.11 22.41 -20.29
CA ALA A 652 -10.92 21.60 -20.02
C ALA A 652 -10.45 20.85 -21.29
N ALA A 653 -11.39 20.23 -22.01
CA ALA A 653 -11.11 19.58 -23.29
C ALA A 653 -10.59 20.60 -24.32
N TYR A 654 -11.21 21.77 -24.46
CA TYR A 654 -10.73 22.79 -25.42
C TYR A 654 -9.30 23.27 -25.10
N ARG A 655 -9.01 23.58 -23.84
CA ARG A 655 -7.67 24.00 -23.39
C ARG A 655 -6.63 22.90 -23.61
N LYS A 656 -7.01 21.64 -23.40
CA LYS A 656 -6.15 20.49 -23.69
C LYS A 656 -5.93 20.32 -25.19
N LEU A 657 -6.97 20.43 -26.01
CA LEU A 657 -6.88 20.39 -27.47
C LEU A 657 -5.87 21.40 -28.02
N GLN A 658 -5.84 22.62 -27.47
CA GLN A 658 -4.85 23.65 -27.82
C GLN A 658 -3.40 23.26 -27.47
N LYS A 659 -3.19 22.36 -26.50
CA LYS A 659 -1.87 21.82 -26.13
C LYS A 659 -1.49 20.60 -26.97
N GLU A 660 -2.47 19.79 -27.37
CA GLU A 660 -2.26 18.59 -28.16
C GLU A 660 -1.92 18.90 -29.62
N ILE A 661 -2.60 19.89 -30.21
CA ILE A 661 -2.48 20.24 -31.63
C ILE A 661 -2.56 21.75 -31.85
N THR A 662 -1.99 22.22 -32.96
CA THR A 662 -2.08 23.64 -33.36
C THR A 662 -3.45 23.97 -33.92
N LEU A 663 -4.15 24.91 -33.28
CA LEU A 663 -5.40 25.50 -33.77
C LEU A 663 -5.12 26.78 -34.56
N GLU A 664 -5.37 26.77 -35.87
CA GLU A 664 -5.16 27.93 -36.74
C GLU A 664 -6.44 28.77 -36.91
N PRO A 665 -6.43 30.08 -36.61
CA PRO A 665 -7.59 30.93 -36.79
C PRO A 665 -8.07 31.00 -38.25
N LEU A 666 -9.32 30.65 -38.48
CA LEU A 666 -9.97 30.72 -39.78
C LEU A 666 -10.49 32.12 -40.04
N LYS A 667 -9.80 32.87 -40.91
CA LYS A 667 -10.25 34.19 -41.40
C LYS A 667 -11.35 34.10 -42.46
N VAL A 668 -12.24 33.11 -42.40
CA VAL A 668 -13.31 32.91 -43.38
C VAL A 668 -14.52 33.73 -42.94
N ARG A 669 -14.92 34.72 -43.74
CA ARG A 669 -16.24 35.37 -43.57
C ARG A 669 -17.29 34.44 -44.13
N LEU A 670 -18.08 33.80 -43.27
CA LEU A 670 -19.23 33.02 -43.69
C LEU A 670 -20.27 33.95 -44.38
N PRO A 671 -21.03 33.49 -45.39
CA PRO A 671 -21.95 34.35 -46.12
C PRO A 671 -23.02 34.97 -45.20
N ALA A 672 -23.34 36.26 -45.40
CA ALA A 672 -24.24 37.03 -44.53
C ALA A 672 -25.67 36.45 -44.41
N GLN A 673 -26.11 35.64 -45.37
CA GLN A 673 -27.40 34.96 -45.39
C GLN A 673 -27.43 33.69 -44.50
N LEU A 674 -26.27 33.17 -44.10
CA LEU A 674 -26.08 31.94 -43.30
C LEU A 674 -25.69 32.22 -41.84
N ALA A 675 -25.41 33.49 -41.49
CA ALA A 675 -24.96 33.96 -40.18
C ALA A 675 -26.00 34.84 -39.46
N THR A 676 -27.27 34.80 -39.89
CA THR A 676 -28.35 35.68 -39.42
C THR A 676 -28.74 35.50 -37.94
N THR A 677 -28.35 34.39 -37.32
CA THR A 677 -28.77 34.02 -35.95
C THR A 677 -27.67 34.18 -34.90
N ASP A 678 -26.40 34.29 -35.31
CA ASP A 678 -25.27 34.48 -34.41
C ASP A 678 -24.83 35.95 -34.46
N LYS A 679 -25.42 36.79 -33.60
CA LYS A 679 -25.18 38.26 -33.57
C LYS A 679 -23.80 38.66 -33.00
N GLY A 680 -22.73 37.94 -33.36
CA GLY A 680 -21.45 38.62 -33.64
C GLY A 680 -20.17 38.23 -32.91
N GLU A 681 -20.11 37.25 -32.00
CA GLU A 681 -18.84 36.94 -31.30
C GLU A 681 -18.50 35.44 -31.28
N TYR A 682 -18.23 34.87 -32.46
CA TYR A 682 -17.62 33.55 -32.58
C TYR A 682 -16.29 33.59 -33.34
N ARG A 683 -15.41 32.64 -33.03
CA ARG A 683 -14.14 32.40 -33.72
C ARG A 683 -14.10 30.97 -34.23
N LEU A 684 -13.60 30.79 -35.44
CA LEU A 684 -13.38 29.49 -36.04
C LEU A 684 -11.89 29.18 -36.07
N PHE A 685 -11.56 27.92 -35.81
CA PHE A 685 -10.20 27.41 -35.87
C PHE A 685 -10.16 26.13 -36.68
N SER A 686 -9.17 25.97 -37.55
CA SER A 686 -8.89 24.70 -38.23
C SER A 686 -7.68 24.02 -37.62
N ALA A 687 -7.72 22.69 -37.53
CA ALA A 687 -6.57 21.90 -37.11
C ALA A 687 -6.48 20.59 -37.88
N THR A 688 -5.29 20.01 -37.90
CA THR A 688 -5.04 18.69 -38.50
C THR A 688 -4.60 17.74 -37.39
N VAL A 689 -5.35 16.66 -37.20
CA VAL A 689 -5.15 15.67 -36.15
C VAL A 689 -4.48 14.43 -36.74
N PRO A 690 -3.33 13.99 -36.20
CA PRO A 690 -2.76 12.69 -36.51
C PRO A 690 -3.54 11.59 -35.79
N VAL A 691 -4.20 10.72 -36.55
CA VAL A 691 -4.99 9.61 -36.01
C VAL A 691 -4.14 8.36 -35.89
N ASP A 692 -3.41 8.03 -36.96
CA ASP A 692 -2.54 6.86 -37.09
C ASP A 692 -1.31 7.22 -37.96
N HIS A 693 -0.35 6.30 -38.12
CA HIS A 693 0.76 6.46 -39.06
C HIS A 693 0.24 6.80 -40.45
N ASP A 694 0.59 8.01 -40.92
CA ASP A 694 0.17 8.62 -42.19
C ASP A 694 -1.33 8.96 -42.35
N ILE A 695 -2.16 8.82 -41.31
CA ILE A 695 -3.59 9.20 -41.37
C ILE A 695 -3.81 10.52 -40.62
N PHE A 696 -4.10 11.57 -41.41
CA PHE A 696 -4.42 12.90 -40.89
C PHE A 696 -5.88 13.27 -41.16
N ARG A 697 -6.58 13.76 -40.12
CA ARG A 697 -7.97 14.22 -40.21
C ARG A 697 -8.07 15.68 -39.82
N LYS A 698 -8.73 16.49 -40.65
CA LYS A 698 -8.98 17.90 -40.30
C LYS A 698 -10.13 18.02 -39.32
N ILE A 699 -10.07 18.95 -38.38
CA ILE A 699 -11.21 19.37 -37.57
C ILE A 699 -11.40 20.88 -37.66
N VAL A 700 -12.63 21.34 -37.42
CA VAL A 700 -12.93 22.76 -37.27
C VAL A 700 -13.60 22.95 -35.93
N VAL A 701 -13.09 23.89 -35.15
CA VAL A 701 -13.62 24.21 -33.81
C VAL A 701 -14.17 25.62 -33.83
N ARG A 702 -15.39 25.77 -33.31
CA ARG A 702 -16.00 27.08 -33.03
C ARG A 702 -15.93 27.35 -31.54
N GLU A 703 -15.43 28.52 -31.19
CA GLU A 703 -15.55 29.14 -29.87
C GLU A 703 -16.57 30.27 -30.00
N SER A 704 -17.57 30.32 -29.11
CA SER A 704 -18.60 31.37 -29.10
C SER A 704 -19.00 31.73 -27.67
N ARG A 705 -19.46 32.97 -27.47
CA ARG A 705 -19.93 33.45 -26.15
C ARG A 705 -21.33 32.96 -25.84
N ILE A 706 -21.58 32.69 -24.56
CA ILE A 706 -22.92 32.35 -24.08
C ILE A 706 -23.73 33.65 -23.92
N PRO A 707 -24.81 33.87 -24.68
CA PRO A 707 -25.72 34.99 -24.46
C PRO A 707 -26.59 34.77 -23.21
N ARG A 708 -26.92 35.87 -22.55
CA ARG A 708 -27.99 35.94 -21.54
C ARG A 708 -29.31 36.18 -22.26
N ILE A 709 -30.31 35.34 -22.02
CA ILE A 709 -31.62 35.43 -22.67
C ILE A 709 -32.74 35.58 -21.66
N ASN A 710 -33.82 36.24 -22.09
CA ASN A 710 -35.10 36.15 -21.40
C ASN A 710 -35.67 34.74 -21.59
N SER A 711 -35.91 34.02 -20.50
CA SER A 711 -36.38 32.63 -20.57
C SER A 711 -37.76 32.49 -21.22
N ALA A 712 -38.63 33.52 -21.15
CA ALA A 712 -39.97 33.51 -21.73
C ALA A 712 -39.97 33.79 -23.25
N GLU A 713 -39.17 34.74 -23.70
CA GLU A 713 -39.19 35.22 -25.08
C GLU A 713 -38.03 34.71 -25.95
N PHE A 714 -37.01 34.09 -25.35
CA PHE A 714 -35.75 33.71 -26.00
C PHE A 714 -35.03 34.90 -26.66
N SER A 715 -35.35 36.12 -26.23
CA SER A 715 -34.69 37.36 -26.66
C SER A 715 -33.36 37.55 -25.92
N VAL A 716 -32.31 37.91 -26.66
CA VAL A 716 -30.97 38.18 -26.10
C VAL A 716 -31.01 39.49 -25.31
N GLN A 717 -30.67 39.42 -24.02
CA GLN A 717 -30.61 40.54 -23.09
C GLN A 717 -29.18 41.08 -22.91
N GLY A 718 -28.16 40.27 -23.21
CA GLY A 718 -26.75 40.64 -23.09
C GLY A 718 -25.82 39.46 -23.35
N TRP A 719 -24.52 39.66 -23.17
CA TRP A 719 -23.49 38.63 -23.35
C TRP A 719 -22.78 38.34 -22.03
N THR A 720 -22.45 37.08 -21.79
CA THR A 720 -21.65 36.66 -20.63
C THR A 720 -20.18 36.54 -21.02
N ASP A 721 -19.27 36.49 -20.05
CA ASP A 721 -17.85 36.20 -20.32
C ASP A 721 -17.57 34.70 -20.52
N ARG A 722 -18.60 33.86 -20.37
CA ARG A 722 -18.47 32.42 -20.56
C ARG A 722 -18.51 32.05 -22.05
N LEU A 723 -17.76 31.03 -22.40
CA LEU A 723 -17.63 30.50 -23.74
C LEU A 723 -18.18 29.09 -23.82
N TYR A 724 -18.58 28.68 -25.02
CA TYR A 724 -18.84 27.29 -25.34
C TYR A 724 -18.11 26.90 -26.63
N TYR A 725 -17.81 25.61 -26.74
CA TYR A 725 -16.93 25.07 -27.77
C TYR A 725 -17.63 23.97 -28.56
N GLU A 726 -17.62 24.09 -29.88
CA GLU A 726 -18.23 23.13 -30.80
C GLU A 726 -17.18 22.58 -31.77
N VAL A 727 -17.15 21.26 -31.95
CA VAL A 727 -16.52 20.66 -33.14
C VAL A 727 -17.55 20.72 -34.27
N CYS A 728 -17.26 21.52 -35.28
CA CYS A 728 -18.18 21.75 -36.39
C CYS A 728 -18.31 20.48 -37.24
N THR A 729 -19.55 20.14 -37.62
CA THR A 729 -19.85 18.91 -38.38
C THR A 729 -20.41 19.17 -39.77
N ASP A 730 -20.77 20.42 -40.10
CA ASP A 730 -21.40 20.77 -41.36
C ASP A 730 -20.42 20.68 -42.55
N PRO A 731 -20.73 19.92 -43.62
CA PRO A 731 -19.85 19.77 -44.77
C PRO A 731 -19.49 21.07 -45.49
N ALA A 732 -20.39 22.08 -45.48
CA ALA A 732 -20.16 23.35 -46.15
C ALA A 732 -19.06 24.16 -45.46
N ILE A 733 -18.84 23.98 -44.14
CA ILE A 733 -17.71 24.58 -43.41
C ILE A 733 -16.41 24.02 -43.98
N TYR A 734 -16.30 22.69 -44.13
CA TYR A 734 -15.10 22.03 -44.65
C TYR A 734 -14.86 22.33 -46.14
N ALA A 735 -15.91 22.35 -46.95
CA ALA A 735 -15.82 22.70 -48.37
C ALA A 735 -15.30 24.14 -48.59
N ALA A 736 -15.68 25.08 -47.70
CA ALA A 736 -15.16 26.45 -47.74
C ALA A 736 -13.64 26.51 -47.46
N LEU A 737 -13.11 25.59 -46.66
CA LEU A 737 -11.67 25.49 -46.39
C LEU A 737 -10.88 24.95 -47.58
N GLU A 738 -11.43 23.97 -48.30
CA GLU A 738 -10.78 23.37 -49.47
C GLU A 738 -10.69 24.36 -50.64
N LYS A 739 -11.76 25.12 -50.91
CA LYS A 739 -11.79 26.16 -51.95
C LYS A 739 -10.74 27.25 -51.73
N ARG A 740 -10.46 27.62 -50.47
CA ARG A 740 -9.40 28.59 -50.13
C ARG A 740 -8.01 28.03 -50.39
N ARG A 741 -7.78 26.75 -50.10
CA ARG A 741 -6.48 26.09 -50.32
C ARG A 741 -6.16 25.96 -51.81
N ALA A 742 -7.18 25.66 -52.63
CA ALA A 742 -7.06 25.64 -54.09
C ALA A 742 -6.88 27.03 -54.73
N ALA A 743 -7.21 28.12 -54.00
CA ALA A 743 -6.97 29.50 -54.44
C ALA A 743 -5.64 30.09 -53.93
N GLN A 744 -4.93 29.37 -53.06
CA GLN A 744 -3.62 29.75 -52.50
C GLN A 744 -2.47 28.87 -53.00
N ALA A 745 -2.78 27.74 -53.64
CA ALA A 745 -1.86 26.91 -54.43
C ALA A 745 -1.96 27.33 -55.90
#